data_AF-B4S610-F1
#
_entry.id   AF-B4S610-F1
#
_cell.length_a   1.000
_cell.length_b   1.000
_cell.length_c   1.000
_cell.angle_alpha   90.00
_cell.angle_beta   90.00
_cell.angle_gamma   90.00
#
_symmetry.space_group_name_H-M   'P 1'
#
loop_
_entity.id
_entity.type
_entity.pdbx_description
1 polymer ?
#
loop_
_entity_poly.entity_id
_entity_poly.type
_entity_poly.pdbx_seq_one_letter_code
_entity_poly.pdbx_strand_id
1 'polypeptide(L)'
;MQQRVREATGHTIDDVDIASVIARLQQGRKVHLDLPLGGVLHIDRPLPFMVLYRKPVKRNDAGTELLVRGEASYLLASDSPKQRQGLASLVRQIMSTQSEKYNAFLIIEIWSSGKSTADCCDSEPEEPRFRVMTSGSRPPTYTVDALAKALKSVSVHKKKPVVSVDLDQGRTPRGLSPLLTIAETRKLNGYFIGLEVSPCFRDPVSGELYPIVLRALHRGFARALKRAFFEFSHTQTTYRPLHYHVLGRRAVVRSVWEVDRKLAAISRAFDLILQATPINIEKSWSRFKSSRFDVMPVLYYRPLSVDPEILKRELFGIHIDRIEDPTLAFLFRQKRKELDRQLSMLLDRGKEDFLYGSLQLYGRVDEPLYYSARQLLERLAPHRQDESVTDIVSAADFAQRAHEEVELYRRVYPDISSTVQIRDDIIGLMVSKGNLFIGRNSRVSRSRMNALIEHEVGTHILTYINGTSQPFHQLYCGLAGYEELQEGLAVLAEYFTGGLSGTRMRLLAGRVIAAWQLIDGATFVDTYRSLNREYGFNQRTAYTIAIRIFRAGGLTKDAVYLRGLIELLDYLKNGGDLFPLFVGKIAIEHVPLIRELQYREVLRMPPLTPGYLDRSDFIPKMNMLKKGLSPIELVERR
;
A
#
# COMPACT_ATOMS: atom_id res chain seq x y z
N MET A 1 -19.60 -33.01 -10.04
CA MET A 1 -20.16 -32.02 -10.99
C MET A 1 -21.59 -32.36 -11.45
N GLN A 2 -22.06 -33.61 -11.36
CA GLN A 2 -23.43 -34.00 -11.77
C GLN A 2 -24.51 -33.93 -10.67
N GLN A 3 -24.14 -33.65 -9.40
CA GLN A 3 -25.10 -33.57 -8.28
C GLN A 3 -25.57 -32.14 -7.97
N ARG A 4 -24.97 -31.10 -8.58
CA ARG A 4 -25.35 -29.68 -8.39
C ARG A 4 -26.38 -29.14 -9.38
N VAL A 5 -26.81 -29.96 -10.35
CA VAL A 5 -27.70 -29.53 -11.45
C VAL A 5 -29.18 -29.92 -11.19
N ARG A 6 -29.48 -30.73 -10.16
CA ARG A 6 -30.84 -31.25 -9.92
C ARG A 6 -31.67 -30.53 -8.84
N GLU A 7 -31.16 -29.51 -8.16
CA GLU A 7 -31.90 -28.81 -7.08
C GLU A 7 -32.38 -27.38 -7.44
N ALA A 8 -32.12 -26.89 -8.66
CA ALA A 8 -32.28 -25.46 -8.99
C ALA A 8 -33.70 -25.00 -9.40
N THR A 9 -34.73 -25.84 -9.37
CA THR A 9 -36.04 -25.51 -9.98
C THR A 9 -37.19 -25.21 -9.01
N GLY A 10 -36.96 -25.20 -7.70
CA GLY A 10 -38.05 -25.00 -6.71
C GLY A 10 -37.96 -23.75 -5.84
N HIS A 11 -36.76 -23.25 -5.49
CA HIS A 11 -36.63 -22.23 -4.45
C HIS A 11 -36.86 -20.80 -4.95
N THR A 12 -37.83 -20.10 -4.36
CA THR A 12 -38.04 -18.67 -4.56
C THR A 12 -37.51 -17.86 -3.38
N ILE A 13 -37.29 -16.56 -3.57
CA ILE A 13 -36.93 -15.66 -2.47
C ILE A 13 -38.05 -15.63 -1.41
N ASP A 14 -39.28 -16.02 -1.76
CA ASP A 14 -40.38 -16.14 -0.80
C ASP A 14 -40.13 -17.22 0.26
N ASP A 15 -39.27 -18.21 -0.02
CA ASP A 15 -38.84 -19.25 0.93
C ASP A 15 -37.74 -18.75 1.90
N VAL A 16 -37.22 -17.54 1.68
CA VAL A 16 -36.16 -16.97 2.52
C VAL A 16 -36.76 -16.48 3.84
N ASP A 17 -36.12 -16.83 4.95
CA ASP A 17 -36.47 -16.31 6.28
C ASP A 17 -36.09 -14.82 6.43
N ILE A 18 -36.95 -13.96 5.87
CA ILE A 18 -36.82 -12.50 5.95
C ILE A 18 -36.83 -12.05 7.41
N ALA A 19 -37.60 -12.71 8.29
CA ALA A 19 -37.67 -12.35 9.71
C ALA A 19 -36.32 -12.50 10.40
N SER A 20 -35.59 -13.58 10.13
CA SER A 20 -34.22 -13.78 10.61
C SER A 20 -33.24 -12.73 10.09
N VAL A 21 -33.36 -12.33 8.82
CA VAL A 21 -32.56 -11.22 8.26
C VAL A 21 -32.80 -9.92 9.02
N ILE A 22 -34.06 -9.55 9.23
CA ILE A 22 -34.45 -8.32 9.93
C ILE A 22 -34.00 -8.36 11.40
N ALA A 23 -34.20 -9.47 12.09
CA ALA A 23 -33.77 -9.64 13.48
C ALA A 23 -32.25 -9.44 13.62
N ARG A 24 -31.44 -9.97 12.69
CA ARG A 24 -29.98 -9.73 12.68
C ARG A 24 -29.63 -8.26 12.47
N LEU A 25 -30.30 -7.57 11.55
CA LEU A 25 -30.08 -6.14 11.30
C LEU A 25 -30.42 -5.28 12.52
N GLN A 26 -31.54 -5.56 13.19
CA GLN A 26 -31.94 -4.90 14.43
C GLN A 26 -30.92 -5.11 15.54
N GLN A 27 -30.38 -6.33 15.67
CA GLN A 27 -29.32 -6.68 16.63
C GLN A 27 -27.93 -6.15 16.28
N GLY A 28 -27.75 -5.41 15.17
CA GLY A 28 -26.44 -4.90 14.80
C GLY A 28 -25.51 -5.93 14.14
N ARG A 29 -26.02 -7.12 13.82
CA ARG A 29 -25.21 -8.25 13.33
C ARG A 29 -25.07 -8.24 11.82
N LYS A 30 -23.96 -8.83 11.35
CA LYS A 30 -23.71 -9.10 9.94
C LYS A 30 -24.78 -10.03 9.35
N VAL A 31 -25.20 -9.74 8.12
CA VAL A 31 -26.06 -10.60 7.30
C VAL A 31 -25.26 -11.10 6.11
N HIS A 32 -25.25 -12.41 5.91
CA HIS A 32 -24.79 -13.03 4.68
C HIS A 32 -25.71 -14.21 4.39
N LEU A 33 -26.31 -14.20 3.20
CA LEU A 33 -27.34 -15.15 2.82
C LEU A 33 -27.25 -15.43 1.32
N ASP A 34 -27.13 -16.71 0.98
CA ASP A 34 -27.25 -17.16 -0.40
C ASP A 34 -28.73 -17.16 -0.81
N LEU A 35 -29.02 -16.56 -1.96
CA LEU A 35 -30.36 -16.47 -2.54
C LEU A 35 -30.45 -17.41 -3.75
N PRO A 36 -31.68 -17.79 -4.17
CA PRO A 36 -31.87 -18.62 -5.35
C PRO A 36 -31.19 -18.07 -6.60
N LEU A 37 -30.86 -18.97 -7.54
CA LEU A 37 -30.23 -18.64 -8.83
C LEU A 37 -28.89 -17.89 -8.68
N GLY A 38 -28.14 -18.18 -7.61
CA GLY A 38 -26.81 -17.60 -7.36
C GLY A 38 -26.84 -16.14 -6.91
N GLY A 39 -27.98 -15.68 -6.36
CA GLY A 39 -28.06 -14.39 -5.69
C GLY A 39 -27.37 -14.43 -4.31
N VAL A 40 -27.05 -13.26 -3.77
CA VAL A 40 -26.38 -13.10 -2.48
C VAL A 40 -26.84 -11.81 -1.84
N LEU A 41 -27.32 -11.86 -0.60
CA LEU A 41 -27.44 -10.69 0.27
C LEU A 41 -26.22 -10.62 1.19
N HIS A 42 -25.54 -9.48 1.20
CA HIS A 42 -24.42 -9.23 2.09
C HIS A 42 -24.53 -7.84 2.73
N ILE A 43 -24.66 -7.80 4.05
CA ILE A 43 -24.64 -6.56 4.84
C ILE A 43 -23.62 -6.78 5.95
N ASP A 44 -22.45 -6.17 5.81
CA ASP A 44 -21.31 -6.31 6.73
C ASP A 44 -21.67 -5.84 8.15
N ARG A 45 -22.41 -4.73 8.23
CA ARG A 45 -23.02 -4.16 9.43
C ARG A 45 -24.21 -3.30 8.99
N PRO A 46 -25.16 -2.94 9.90
CA PRO A 46 -26.22 -2.02 9.54
C PRO A 46 -25.64 -0.70 9.03
N LEU A 47 -26.05 -0.32 7.82
CA LEU A 47 -25.65 0.89 7.12
C LEU A 47 -26.90 1.52 6.50
N PRO A 48 -26.94 2.85 6.32
CA PRO A 48 -28.11 3.54 5.77
C PRO A 48 -28.21 3.41 4.24
N PHE A 49 -27.52 2.45 3.63
CA PHE A 49 -27.54 2.24 2.19
C PHE A 49 -27.34 0.77 1.80
N MET A 50 -27.69 0.44 0.56
CA MET A 50 -27.40 -0.85 -0.07
C MET A 50 -27.27 -0.69 -1.58
N VAL A 51 -26.35 -1.46 -2.17
CA VAL A 51 -26.19 -1.54 -3.62
C VAL A 51 -26.94 -2.76 -4.14
N LEU A 52 -27.77 -2.58 -5.17
CA LEU A 52 -28.57 -3.65 -5.77
C LEU A 52 -28.07 -3.95 -7.18
N TYR A 53 -27.93 -5.23 -7.51
CA TYR A 53 -27.75 -5.67 -8.89
C TYR A 53 -28.68 -6.84 -9.20
N ARG A 54 -29.53 -6.64 -10.21
CA ARG A 54 -30.37 -7.70 -10.78
C ARG A 54 -29.63 -8.35 -11.94
N LYS A 55 -29.13 -9.56 -11.70
CA LYS A 55 -28.34 -10.36 -12.63
C LYS A 55 -29.23 -10.84 -13.78
N PRO A 56 -28.88 -10.53 -15.04
CA PRO A 56 -29.60 -11.01 -16.20
C PRO A 56 -29.59 -12.54 -16.30
N VAL A 57 -30.75 -13.18 -16.43
CA VAL A 57 -30.82 -14.64 -16.71
C VAL A 57 -30.26 -14.97 -18.09
N LYS A 58 -30.43 -14.06 -19.06
CA LYS A 58 -30.09 -14.30 -20.48
C LYS A 58 -28.61 -14.11 -20.82
N ARG A 59 -27.81 -13.44 -19.97
CA ARG A 59 -26.39 -13.18 -20.23
C ARG A 59 -25.57 -13.28 -18.96
N ASN A 60 -24.37 -13.86 -19.06
CA ASN A 60 -23.42 -13.84 -17.96
C ASN A 60 -22.73 -12.47 -17.90
N ASP A 61 -22.99 -11.70 -16.84
CA ASP A 61 -22.51 -10.32 -16.68
C ASP A 61 -21.64 -10.19 -15.42
N ALA A 62 -20.63 -11.05 -15.36
CA ALA A 62 -19.71 -11.17 -14.23
C ALA A 62 -18.93 -9.87 -13.95
N GLY A 63 -18.68 -9.04 -14.98
CA GLY A 63 -18.01 -7.76 -14.81
C GLY A 63 -18.82 -6.76 -13.99
N THR A 64 -20.12 -6.63 -14.23
CA THR A 64 -20.99 -5.77 -13.40
C THR A 64 -21.18 -6.33 -12.00
N GLU A 65 -21.27 -7.65 -11.86
CA GLU A 65 -21.32 -8.31 -10.55
C GLU A 65 -20.09 -7.94 -9.68
N LEU A 66 -18.90 -7.91 -10.28
CA LEU A 66 -17.67 -7.53 -9.59
C LEU A 66 -17.64 -6.07 -9.12
N LEU A 67 -18.33 -5.15 -9.82
CA LEU A 67 -18.45 -3.75 -9.39
C LEU A 67 -19.29 -3.59 -8.10
N VAL A 68 -20.11 -4.59 -7.77
CA VAL A 68 -21.06 -4.56 -6.65
C VAL A 68 -20.51 -5.32 -5.43
N ARG A 69 -19.86 -6.47 -5.65
CA ARG A 69 -19.33 -7.35 -4.58
C ARG A 69 -18.29 -6.68 -3.67
N GLY A 70 -17.65 -5.60 -4.11
CA GLY A 70 -16.67 -4.85 -3.32
C GLY A 70 -17.28 -4.00 -2.19
N GLU A 71 -18.59 -3.79 -2.19
CA GLU A 71 -19.27 -2.87 -1.26
C GLU A 71 -19.60 -3.52 0.09
N ALA A 72 -19.80 -2.69 1.12
CA ALA A 72 -20.10 -3.16 2.49
C ALA A 72 -21.54 -3.67 2.66
N SER A 73 -22.45 -3.24 1.78
CA SER A 73 -23.88 -3.56 1.80
C SER A 73 -24.35 -3.72 0.36
N TYR A 74 -24.59 -4.95 -0.06
CA TYR A 74 -25.05 -5.26 -1.41
C TYR A 74 -26.03 -6.43 -1.48
N LEU A 75 -26.82 -6.43 -2.55
CA LEU A 75 -27.78 -7.46 -2.90
C LEU A 75 -27.63 -7.83 -4.38
N LEU A 76 -27.24 -9.07 -4.63
CA LEU A 76 -27.26 -9.71 -5.95
C LEU A 76 -28.51 -10.58 -6.01
N ALA A 77 -29.35 -10.41 -7.03
CA ALA A 77 -30.54 -11.23 -7.22
C ALA A 77 -30.75 -11.49 -8.71
N SER A 78 -31.40 -12.60 -9.07
CA SER A 78 -31.78 -12.84 -10.47
C SER A 78 -32.85 -11.85 -10.94
N ASP A 79 -32.79 -11.43 -12.20
CA ASP A 79 -33.85 -10.63 -12.84
C ASP A 79 -35.08 -11.46 -13.30
N SER A 80 -35.11 -12.76 -12.97
CA SER A 80 -36.23 -13.66 -13.27
C SER A 80 -37.56 -13.11 -12.71
N PRO A 81 -38.64 -13.03 -13.53
CA PRO A 81 -39.94 -12.56 -13.07
C PRO A 81 -40.48 -13.33 -11.86
N LYS A 82 -40.16 -14.62 -11.75
CA LYS A 82 -40.59 -15.49 -10.63
C LYS A 82 -40.05 -15.03 -9.27
N GLN A 83 -38.88 -14.39 -9.25
CA GLN A 83 -38.22 -13.96 -8.02
C GLN A 83 -38.59 -12.53 -7.62
N ARG A 84 -39.29 -11.80 -8.49
CA ARG A 84 -39.53 -10.36 -8.33
C ARG A 84 -40.34 -10.04 -7.07
N GLN A 85 -41.37 -10.82 -6.76
CA GLN A 85 -42.26 -10.55 -5.63
C GLN A 85 -41.52 -10.70 -4.30
N GLY A 86 -40.85 -11.83 -4.08
CA GLY A 86 -40.00 -12.07 -2.91
C GLY A 86 -38.87 -11.04 -2.80
N LEU A 87 -38.21 -10.70 -3.91
CA LEU A 87 -37.18 -9.66 -3.92
C LEU A 87 -37.70 -8.29 -3.50
N ALA A 88 -38.88 -7.89 -4.00
CA ALA A 88 -39.52 -6.64 -3.62
C ALA A 88 -39.92 -6.65 -2.13
N SER A 89 -40.40 -7.79 -1.61
CA SER A 89 -40.70 -7.97 -0.19
C SER A 89 -39.46 -7.82 0.70
N LEU A 90 -38.38 -8.52 0.36
CA LEU A 90 -37.10 -8.43 1.07
C LEU A 90 -36.55 -7.00 1.10
N VAL A 91 -36.51 -6.34 -0.07
CA VAL A 91 -36.04 -4.96 -0.19
C VAL A 91 -36.91 -3.99 0.62
N ARG A 92 -38.24 -4.17 0.61
CA ARG A 92 -39.17 -3.37 1.40
C ARG A 92 -38.88 -3.46 2.90
N GLN A 93 -38.71 -4.68 3.41
CA GLN A 93 -38.48 -4.93 4.82
C GLN A 93 -37.13 -4.38 5.27
N ILE A 94 -36.05 -4.61 4.50
CA ILE A 94 -34.73 -4.04 4.78
C ILE A 94 -34.79 -2.51 4.81
N MET A 95 -35.46 -1.90 3.83
CA MET A 95 -35.61 -0.44 3.77
C MET A 95 -36.39 0.10 4.98
N SER A 96 -37.50 -0.53 5.37
CA SER A 96 -38.26 -0.12 6.56
C SER A 96 -37.41 -0.15 7.82
N THR A 97 -36.79 -1.29 8.11
CA THR A 97 -35.99 -1.50 9.33
C THR A 97 -34.81 -0.53 9.41
N GLN A 98 -34.11 -0.30 8.30
CA GLN A 98 -32.94 0.57 8.29
C GLN A 98 -33.32 2.05 8.29
N SER A 99 -34.42 2.44 7.64
CA SER A 99 -34.96 3.79 7.72
C SER A 99 -35.42 4.13 9.13
N GLU A 100 -36.05 3.20 9.85
CA GLU A 100 -36.42 3.40 11.26
C GLU A 100 -35.18 3.68 12.13
N LYS A 101 -34.08 2.96 11.88
CA LYS A 101 -32.82 3.11 12.63
C LYS A 101 -32.06 4.39 12.29
N TYR A 102 -32.00 4.76 11.00
CA TYR A 102 -31.14 5.83 10.50
C TYR A 102 -31.90 7.06 10.01
N ASN A 103 -33.21 7.13 10.25
CA ASN A 103 -34.16 8.06 9.64
C ASN A 103 -34.41 7.85 8.14
N ALA A 104 -33.40 7.52 7.34
CA ALA A 104 -33.55 7.31 5.90
C ALA A 104 -32.64 6.18 5.37
N PHE A 105 -33.01 5.61 4.22
CA PHE A 105 -32.26 4.53 3.58
C PHE A 105 -32.12 4.73 2.08
N LEU A 106 -30.92 4.50 1.53
CA LEU A 106 -30.61 4.66 0.10
C LEU A 106 -30.36 3.32 -0.58
N ILE A 107 -31.02 3.09 -1.72
CA ILE A 107 -30.68 2.00 -2.64
C ILE A 107 -30.10 2.59 -3.92
N ILE A 108 -28.94 2.08 -4.34
CA ILE A 108 -28.39 2.34 -5.67
C ILE A 108 -28.48 1.04 -6.47
N GLU A 109 -29.35 0.99 -7.47
CA GLU A 109 -29.42 -0.13 -8.40
C GLU A 109 -28.45 0.10 -9.56
N ILE A 110 -27.54 -0.85 -9.79
CA ILE A 110 -26.50 -0.76 -10.82
C ILE A 110 -26.84 -1.72 -11.94
N TRP A 111 -26.55 -1.35 -13.19
CA TRP A 111 -26.55 -2.30 -14.31
C TRP A 111 -25.61 -1.83 -15.42
N SER A 112 -25.22 -2.74 -16.30
CA SER A 112 -24.49 -2.39 -17.51
C SER A 112 -25.42 -2.19 -18.70
N SER A 113 -25.15 -1.16 -19.50
CA SER A 113 -25.89 -0.92 -20.75
C SER A 113 -25.79 -2.12 -21.71
N GLY A 114 -26.83 -2.32 -22.52
CA GLY A 114 -26.93 -3.46 -23.44
C GLY A 114 -26.13 -3.33 -24.74
N LYS A 115 -25.65 -2.13 -25.06
CA LYS A 115 -24.89 -1.82 -26.29
C LYS A 115 -23.57 -1.17 -25.89
N SER A 116 -22.44 -1.77 -26.26
CA SER A 116 -21.20 -1.02 -26.45
C SER A 116 -21.27 -0.43 -27.86
N THR A 117 -20.90 0.84 -28.00
CA THR A 117 -21.02 1.57 -29.28
C THR A 117 -19.79 1.41 -30.19
N ALA A 118 -18.86 0.53 -29.83
CA ALA A 118 -17.66 0.26 -30.61
C ALA A 118 -17.94 -0.78 -31.70
N ASP A 119 -18.07 -0.31 -32.94
CA ASP A 119 -17.87 -1.16 -34.12
C ASP A 119 -16.39 -1.60 -34.17
N CYS A 120 -16.20 -2.89 -34.48
CA CYS A 120 -15.03 -3.59 -35.02
C CYS A 120 -13.60 -3.03 -34.79
N CYS A 121 -12.71 -3.92 -34.33
CA CYS A 121 -11.26 -4.11 -34.57
C CYS A 121 -10.25 -2.94 -34.69
N ASP A 122 -10.66 -1.70 -34.97
CA ASP A 122 -9.80 -0.51 -35.14
C ASP A 122 -10.34 0.74 -34.41
N SER A 123 -11.40 0.61 -33.61
CA SER A 123 -11.95 1.72 -32.83
C SER A 123 -11.14 2.01 -31.57
N GLU A 124 -10.94 3.30 -31.28
CA GLU A 124 -10.32 3.71 -30.01
C GLU A 124 -11.09 3.14 -28.80
N PRO A 125 -10.40 2.84 -27.69
CA PRO A 125 -11.07 2.35 -26.48
C PRO A 125 -12.24 3.24 -26.07
N GLU A 126 -13.41 2.65 -25.84
CA GLU A 126 -14.63 3.38 -25.47
C GLU A 126 -14.41 4.15 -24.15
N GLU A 127 -14.79 5.42 -24.13
CA GLU A 127 -14.76 6.21 -22.89
C GLU A 127 -15.77 5.66 -21.88
N PRO A 128 -15.48 5.65 -20.56
CA PRO A 128 -16.47 5.22 -19.59
C PRO A 128 -17.64 6.20 -19.53
N ARG A 129 -18.86 5.70 -19.69
CA ARG A 129 -20.10 6.48 -19.56
C ARG A 129 -20.90 6.02 -18.36
N PHE A 130 -21.37 6.99 -17.58
CA PHE A 130 -22.22 6.76 -16.43
C PHE A 130 -23.49 7.60 -16.55
N ARG A 131 -24.64 6.98 -16.30
CA ARG A 131 -25.92 7.68 -16.26
C ARG A 131 -26.56 7.46 -14.89
N VAL A 132 -26.76 8.56 -14.17
CA VAL A 132 -27.37 8.58 -12.85
C VAL A 132 -28.84 8.98 -13.01
N MET A 133 -29.76 8.11 -12.59
CA MET A 133 -31.21 8.32 -12.71
C MET A 133 -31.84 8.42 -11.32
N THR A 134 -32.68 9.43 -11.10
CA THR A 134 -33.43 9.59 -9.85
C THR A 134 -34.84 10.13 -10.09
N SER A 135 -35.72 9.94 -9.11
CA SER A 135 -37.04 10.60 -9.08
C SER A 135 -36.87 12.11 -8.92
N GLY A 136 -37.60 12.91 -9.68
CA GLY A 136 -37.73 14.37 -9.52
C GLY A 136 -38.62 14.76 -8.34
N SER A 137 -39.43 13.83 -7.83
CA SER A 137 -40.10 14.00 -6.53
C SER A 137 -39.11 13.69 -5.39
N ARG A 138 -38.63 14.74 -4.71
CA ARG A 138 -37.65 14.70 -3.59
C ARG A 138 -36.33 13.98 -3.93
N PRO A 139 -35.59 14.40 -4.97
CA PRO A 139 -34.28 13.82 -5.27
C PRO A 139 -33.31 14.07 -4.11
N PRO A 140 -32.41 13.11 -3.79
CA PRO A 140 -31.31 13.36 -2.88
C PRO A 140 -30.21 14.15 -3.61
N THR A 141 -30.45 15.44 -3.88
CA THR A 141 -29.65 16.28 -4.78
C THR A 141 -28.16 16.28 -4.42
N TYR A 142 -27.81 16.56 -3.16
CA TYR A 142 -26.42 16.54 -2.71
C TYR A 142 -25.74 15.18 -2.92
N THR A 143 -26.45 14.08 -2.67
CA THR A 143 -25.94 12.73 -2.92
C THR A 143 -25.68 12.46 -4.40
N VAL A 144 -26.61 12.87 -5.27
CA VAL A 144 -26.49 12.72 -6.73
C VAL A 144 -25.34 13.57 -7.26
N ASP A 145 -25.19 14.80 -6.80
CA ASP A 145 -24.09 15.69 -7.18
C ASP A 145 -22.74 15.14 -6.72
N ALA A 146 -22.66 14.65 -5.48
CA ALA A 146 -21.46 14.00 -4.95
C ALA A 146 -21.08 12.74 -5.76
N LEU A 147 -22.06 11.92 -6.12
CA LEU A 147 -21.87 10.74 -6.97
C LEU A 147 -21.38 11.14 -8.36
N ALA A 148 -22.06 12.06 -9.03
CA ALA A 148 -21.72 12.51 -10.38
C ALA A 148 -20.34 13.16 -10.43
N LYS A 149 -20.01 14.01 -9.46
CA LYS A 149 -18.68 14.64 -9.34
C LYS A 149 -17.59 13.60 -9.09
N ALA A 150 -17.85 12.59 -8.27
CA ALA A 150 -16.89 11.53 -8.02
C ALA A 150 -16.71 10.61 -9.24
N LEU A 151 -17.79 10.27 -9.95
CA LEU A 151 -17.73 9.50 -11.19
C LEU A 151 -16.93 10.24 -12.28
N LYS A 152 -17.01 11.57 -12.37
CA LYS A 152 -16.18 12.39 -13.28
C LYS A 152 -14.66 12.24 -13.06
N SER A 153 -14.24 11.76 -11.88
CA SER A 153 -12.83 11.50 -11.56
C SER A 153 -12.33 10.09 -11.91
N VAL A 154 -13.23 9.21 -12.38
CA VAL A 154 -12.89 7.82 -12.72
C VAL A 154 -12.22 7.77 -14.09
N SER A 155 -10.89 7.71 -14.10
CA SER A 155 -10.13 7.57 -15.34
C SER A 155 -9.85 6.12 -15.69
N VAL A 156 -10.13 5.75 -16.93
CA VAL A 156 -9.81 4.45 -17.52
C VAL A 156 -9.14 4.72 -18.87
N HIS A 157 -8.01 4.07 -19.16
CA HIS A 157 -7.21 4.33 -20.38
C HIS A 157 -6.87 5.81 -20.61
N LYS A 158 -6.68 6.61 -19.54
CA LYS A 158 -6.46 8.06 -19.61
C LYS A 158 -7.62 8.86 -20.24
N LYS A 159 -8.73 8.21 -20.59
CA LYS A 159 -9.95 8.89 -21.04
C LYS A 159 -10.75 9.38 -19.83
N LYS A 160 -11.30 10.59 -19.92
CA LYS A 160 -12.21 11.14 -18.92
C LYS A 160 -13.60 10.53 -19.15
N PRO A 161 -14.35 10.24 -18.09
CA PRO A 161 -15.66 9.64 -18.24
C PRO A 161 -16.72 10.70 -18.56
N VAL A 162 -17.76 10.30 -19.28
CA VAL A 162 -18.97 11.11 -19.50
C VAL A 162 -20.01 10.74 -18.47
N VAL A 163 -20.55 11.73 -17.76
CA VAL A 163 -21.56 11.52 -16.71
C VAL A 163 -22.79 12.35 -17.01
N SER A 164 -23.96 11.71 -17.14
CA SER A 164 -25.26 12.37 -17.26
C SER A 164 -26.11 12.11 -16.01
N VAL A 165 -26.97 13.08 -15.67
CA VAL A 165 -27.93 12.98 -14.56
C VAL A 165 -29.32 13.21 -15.13
N ASP A 166 -30.19 12.22 -15.02
CA ASP A 166 -31.53 12.24 -15.57
C ASP A 166 -32.56 12.22 -14.41
N LEU A 167 -33.44 13.23 -14.39
CA LEU A 167 -34.58 13.29 -13.48
C LEU A 167 -35.80 12.69 -14.18
N ASP A 168 -36.59 11.89 -13.46
CA ASP A 168 -37.88 11.34 -13.90
C ASP A 168 -37.85 10.39 -15.12
N GLN A 169 -36.67 9.95 -15.55
CA GLN A 169 -36.52 8.81 -16.46
C GLN A 169 -36.21 7.54 -15.66
N GLY A 170 -37.01 6.49 -15.89
CA GLY A 170 -37.05 5.23 -15.12
C GLY A 170 -35.78 4.87 -14.34
N ARG A 171 -35.89 4.84 -13.01
CA ARG A 171 -34.82 4.51 -12.05
C ARG A 171 -34.36 3.04 -12.04
N THR A 172 -34.74 2.28 -13.06
CA THR A 172 -34.54 0.83 -13.16
C THR A 172 -34.09 0.43 -14.55
N PRO A 173 -33.37 -0.70 -14.71
CA PRO A 173 -32.94 -1.22 -16.00
C PRO A 173 -34.08 -1.28 -17.01
N ARG A 174 -33.77 -0.94 -18.27
CA ARG A 174 -34.74 -1.03 -19.38
C ARG A 174 -35.27 -2.47 -19.51
N GLY A 175 -36.59 -2.62 -19.57
CA GLY A 175 -37.26 -3.91 -19.68
C GLY A 175 -37.57 -4.59 -18.35
N LEU A 176 -37.17 -4.01 -17.21
CA LEU A 176 -37.55 -4.50 -15.88
C LEU A 176 -38.51 -3.53 -15.18
N SER A 177 -39.48 -4.08 -14.45
CA SER A 177 -40.35 -3.27 -13.60
C SER A 177 -39.63 -2.82 -12.32
N PRO A 178 -39.97 -1.64 -11.75
CA PRO A 178 -39.43 -1.17 -10.47
C PRO A 178 -39.76 -2.09 -9.30
N LEU A 179 -38.83 -2.39 -8.38
CA LEU A 179 -39.12 -3.24 -7.22
C LEU A 179 -40.10 -2.60 -6.22
N LEU A 180 -39.96 -1.28 -6.03
CA LEU A 180 -40.86 -0.46 -5.22
C LEU A 180 -41.35 0.71 -6.08
N THR A 181 -42.57 1.15 -5.86
CA THR A 181 -43.12 2.38 -6.46
C THR A 181 -42.53 3.63 -5.80
N ILE A 182 -42.63 4.80 -6.45
CA ILE A 182 -42.14 6.08 -5.88
C ILE A 182 -42.87 6.38 -4.56
N ALA A 183 -44.19 6.16 -4.52
CA ALA A 183 -45.02 6.36 -3.35
C ALA A 183 -44.62 5.43 -2.18
N GLU A 184 -44.37 4.15 -2.44
CA GLU A 184 -43.88 3.22 -1.41
C GLU A 184 -42.51 3.65 -0.87
N THR A 185 -41.54 3.97 -1.73
CA THR A 185 -40.23 4.46 -1.27
C THR A 185 -40.37 5.70 -0.39
N ARG A 186 -41.28 6.64 -0.73
CA ARG A 186 -41.52 7.84 0.07
C ARG A 186 -42.10 7.53 1.45
N LYS A 187 -43.04 6.58 1.54
CA LYS A 187 -43.62 6.14 2.83
C LYS A 187 -42.57 5.55 3.77
N LEU A 188 -41.57 4.86 3.23
CA LEU A 188 -40.47 4.25 4.00
C LEU A 188 -39.30 5.20 4.25
N ASN A 189 -39.46 6.50 3.93
CA ASN A 189 -38.36 7.49 3.89
C ASN A 189 -37.11 6.99 3.15
N GLY A 190 -37.33 6.22 2.09
CA GLY A 190 -36.33 5.58 1.28
C GLY A 190 -36.05 6.33 -0.02
N TYR A 191 -34.80 6.26 -0.46
CA TYR A 191 -34.29 6.86 -1.70
C TYR A 191 -33.81 5.76 -2.64
N PHE A 192 -34.00 5.96 -3.93
CA PHE A 192 -33.65 4.97 -4.94
C PHE A 192 -33.02 5.67 -6.14
N ILE A 193 -31.77 5.32 -6.43
CA ILE A 193 -30.98 5.85 -7.55
C ILE A 193 -30.69 4.69 -8.51
N GLY A 194 -30.94 4.90 -9.79
CA GLY A 194 -30.47 4.01 -10.85
C GLY A 194 -29.11 4.46 -11.37
N LEU A 195 -28.18 3.53 -11.59
CA LEU A 195 -26.85 3.81 -12.10
C LEU A 195 -26.52 2.86 -13.26
N GLU A 196 -26.58 3.39 -14.47
CA GLU A 196 -26.19 2.67 -15.68
C GLU A 196 -24.70 2.91 -15.98
N VAL A 197 -23.97 1.83 -16.23
CA VAL A 197 -22.54 1.82 -16.51
C VAL A 197 -22.27 1.27 -17.92
N SER A 198 -21.51 1.98 -18.75
CA SER A 198 -21.07 1.47 -20.05
C SER A 198 -20.19 0.23 -19.88
N PRO A 199 -20.36 -0.84 -20.68
CA PRO A 199 -19.56 -2.07 -20.63
C PRO A 199 -18.13 -1.94 -21.17
N CYS A 200 -17.42 -0.83 -20.95
CA CYS A 200 -16.05 -0.60 -21.46
C CYS A 200 -15.00 -1.58 -20.92
N PHE A 201 -15.37 -2.43 -19.96
CA PHE A 201 -14.54 -3.47 -19.36
C PHE A 201 -14.70 -4.85 -19.99
N ARG A 202 -15.46 -4.98 -21.09
CA ARG A 202 -15.60 -6.23 -21.84
C ARG A 202 -15.62 -5.98 -23.34
N ASP A 203 -15.26 -7.00 -24.09
CA ASP A 203 -15.41 -6.99 -25.54
C ASP A 203 -16.90 -6.99 -25.94
N PRO A 204 -17.32 -6.14 -26.89
CA PRO A 204 -18.71 -6.03 -27.32
C PRO A 204 -19.28 -7.30 -27.96
N VAL A 205 -18.44 -8.09 -28.62
CA VAL A 205 -18.86 -9.23 -29.45
C VAL A 205 -18.75 -10.55 -28.68
N SER A 206 -17.55 -10.85 -28.20
CA SER A 206 -17.23 -12.07 -27.43
C SER A 206 -17.71 -12.01 -25.99
N GLY A 207 -17.87 -10.81 -25.41
CA GLY A 207 -18.20 -10.63 -24.00
C GLY A 207 -17.04 -10.92 -23.04
N GLU A 208 -15.83 -11.18 -23.56
CA GLU A 208 -14.64 -11.42 -22.73
C GLU A 208 -14.29 -10.19 -21.90
N LEU A 209 -13.92 -10.39 -20.63
CA LEU A 209 -13.61 -9.30 -19.72
C LEU A 209 -12.17 -8.83 -19.91
N TYR A 210 -11.97 -7.52 -19.93
CA TYR A 210 -10.66 -6.87 -19.87
C TYR A 210 -10.24 -6.67 -18.40
N PRO A 211 -9.40 -7.54 -17.80
CA PRO A 211 -9.25 -7.58 -16.35
C PRO A 211 -8.51 -6.37 -15.78
N ILE A 212 -7.61 -5.75 -16.57
CA ILE A 212 -6.90 -4.52 -16.17
C ILE A 212 -7.88 -3.34 -16.12
N VAL A 213 -8.74 -3.24 -17.14
CA VAL A 213 -9.75 -2.19 -17.29
C VAL A 213 -10.79 -2.28 -16.19
N LEU A 214 -11.34 -3.48 -15.99
CA LEU A 214 -12.32 -3.75 -14.93
C LEU A 214 -11.78 -3.38 -13.55
N ARG A 215 -10.50 -3.68 -13.26
CA ARG A 215 -9.86 -3.31 -11.98
C ARG A 215 -9.69 -1.81 -11.82
N ALA A 216 -9.32 -1.09 -12.88
CA ALA A 216 -9.21 0.37 -12.84
C ALA A 216 -10.58 1.01 -12.59
N LEU A 217 -11.59 0.54 -13.31
CA LEU A 217 -12.98 0.97 -13.17
C LEU A 217 -13.51 0.68 -11.76
N HIS A 218 -13.38 -0.54 -11.26
CA HIS A 218 -13.88 -0.95 -9.93
C HIS A 218 -13.33 -0.07 -8.81
N ARG A 219 -12.02 0.26 -8.83
CA ARG A 219 -11.42 1.15 -7.81
C ARG A 219 -12.03 2.55 -7.81
N GLY A 220 -12.12 3.17 -8.99
CA GLY A 220 -12.71 4.51 -9.11
C GLY A 220 -14.20 4.52 -8.76
N PHE A 221 -14.91 3.48 -9.20
CA PHE A 221 -16.33 3.30 -8.98
C PHE A 221 -16.68 3.11 -7.50
N ALA A 222 -15.98 2.22 -6.79
CA ALA A 222 -16.17 2.01 -5.34
C ALA A 222 -15.90 3.29 -4.54
N ARG A 223 -14.91 4.10 -4.96
CA ARG A 223 -14.64 5.41 -4.35
C ARG A 223 -15.81 6.38 -4.59
N ALA A 224 -16.40 6.37 -5.78
CA ALA A 224 -17.54 7.23 -6.11
C ALA A 224 -18.78 6.88 -5.30
N LEU A 225 -19.09 5.59 -5.15
CA LEU A 225 -20.18 5.11 -4.31
C LEU A 225 -19.98 5.52 -2.84
N LYS A 226 -18.79 5.28 -2.25
CA LYS A 226 -18.50 5.69 -0.87
C LYS A 226 -18.69 7.20 -0.63
N ARG A 227 -18.33 8.05 -1.59
CA ARG A 227 -18.55 9.51 -1.51
C ARG A 227 -20.04 9.86 -1.53
N ALA A 228 -20.81 9.22 -2.39
CA ALA A 228 -22.26 9.38 -2.42
C ALA A 228 -22.91 8.94 -1.09
N PHE A 229 -22.53 7.77 -0.57
CA PHE A 229 -23.03 7.27 0.70
C PHE A 229 -22.66 8.16 1.90
N PHE A 230 -21.47 8.76 1.87
CA PHE A 230 -21.03 9.71 2.89
C PHE A 230 -21.91 10.95 2.91
N GLU A 231 -22.15 11.54 1.73
CA GLU A 231 -23.01 12.71 1.59
C GLU A 231 -24.46 12.39 2.00
N PHE A 232 -24.98 11.23 1.56
CA PHE A 232 -26.30 10.75 1.97
C PHE A 232 -26.41 10.60 3.49
N SER A 233 -25.40 9.99 4.11
CA SER A 233 -25.38 9.78 5.56
C SER A 233 -25.47 11.12 6.31
N HIS A 234 -24.71 12.13 5.89
CA HIS A 234 -24.70 13.45 6.55
C HIS A 234 -25.98 14.26 6.33
N THR A 235 -26.54 14.19 5.12
CA THR A 235 -27.63 15.08 4.71
C THR A 235 -29.03 14.52 5.00
N GLN A 236 -29.22 13.20 4.89
CA GLN A 236 -30.56 12.58 4.95
C GLN A 236 -30.77 11.67 6.18
N THR A 237 -29.68 11.23 6.84
CA THR A 237 -29.75 10.24 7.92
C THR A 237 -29.36 10.84 9.26
N THR A 238 -29.46 10.08 10.34
CA THR A 238 -28.89 10.40 11.67
C THR A 238 -27.44 9.93 11.83
N TYR A 239 -26.93 9.10 10.92
CA TYR A 239 -25.57 8.56 10.98
C TYR A 239 -24.54 9.60 10.51
N ARG A 240 -23.48 9.81 11.30
CA ARG A 240 -22.42 10.81 11.04
C ARG A 240 -21.05 10.14 10.97
N PRO A 241 -20.71 9.46 9.85
CA PRO A 241 -19.39 8.87 9.69
C PRO A 241 -18.31 9.97 9.60
N LEU A 242 -17.19 9.84 10.30
CA LEU A 242 -16.12 10.86 10.26
C LEU A 242 -15.48 11.03 8.86
N HIS A 243 -15.49 9.96 8.05
CA HIS A 243 -14.89 9.97 6.73
C HIS A 243 -15.56 8.94 5.80
N TYR A 244 -15.56 9.16 4.48
CA TYR A 244 -16.25 8.29 3.51
C TYR A 244 -15.68 6.86 3.46
N HIS A 245 -14.40 6.67 3.78
CA HIS A 245 -13.79 5.33 3.87
C HIS A 245 -14.41 4.45 4.96
N VAL A 246 -14.97 5.05 6.03
CA VAL A 246 -15.65 4.33 7.12
C VAL A 246 -16.77 3.45 6.56
N LEU A 247 -17.37 3.80 5.42
CA LEU A 247 -18.49 3.09 4.79
C LEU A 247 -18.06 1.87 3.96
N GLY A 248 -16.76 1.63 3.83
CA GLY A 248 -16.22 0.42 3.21
C GLY A 248 -16.48 -0.85 4.03
N ARG A 249 -16.20 -2.00 3.40
CA ARG A 249 -16.29 -3.32 4.01
C ARG A 249 -15.31 -3.45 5.17
N ARG A 250 -15.68 -4.09 6.28
CA ARG A 250 -14.78 -4.38 7.41
C ARG A 250 -14.44 -5.85 7.48
N ALA A 251 -15.40 -6.73 7.23
CA ALA A 251 -15.15 -8.17 7.25
C ALA A 251 -14.16 -8.59 6.15
N VAL A 252 -13.03 -9.13 6.60
CA VAL A 252 -12.01 -9.75 5.75
C VAL A 252 -12.25 -11.26 5.69
N VAL A 253 -12.41 -11.80 4.48
CA VAL A 253 -12.66 -13.23 4.25
C VAL A 253 -11.40 -14.07 4.46
N ARG A 254 -11.58 -15.37 4.77
CA ARG A 254 -10.48 -16.32 5.02
C ARG A 254 -9.40 -16.34 3.92
N SER A 255 -9.81 -16.28 2.66
CA SER A 255 -8.88 -16.31 1.51
C SER A 255 -7.87 -15.16 1.52
N VAL A 256 -8.25 -13.99 2.04
CA VAL A 256 -7.37 -12.83 2.14
C VAL A 256 -6.24 -13.08 3.15
N TRP A 257 -6.57 -13.67 4.30
CA TRP A 257 -5.57 -14.03 5.31
C TRP A 257 -4.62 -15.12 4.82
N GLU A 258 -5.12 -16.08 4.03
CA GLU A 258 -4.29 -17.11 3.41
C GLU A 258 -3.30 -16.52 2.40
N VAL A 259 -3.75 -15.56 1.57
CA VAL A 259 -2.87 -14.84 0.63
C VAL A 259 -1.79 -14.07 1.37
N ASP A 260 -2.16 -13.29 2.41
CA ASP A 260 -1.21 -12.54 3.23
C ASP A 260 -0.13 -13.45 3.85
N ARG A 261 -0.55 -14.56 4.49
CA ARG A 261 0.38 -15.50 5.11
C ARG A 261 1.33 -16.14 4.10
N LYS A 262 0.84 -16.54 2.92
CA LYS A 262 1.68 -17.14 1.87
C LYS A 262 2.70 -16.14 1.32
N LEU A 263 2.29 -14.89 1.06
CA LEU A 263 3.21 -13.84 0.63
C LEU A 263 4.27 -13.54 1.70
N ALA A 264 3.87 -13.48 2.97
CA ALA A 264 4.79 -13.28 4.09
C ALA A 264 5.78 -14.44 4.25
N ALA A 265 5.33 -15.69 4.06
CA ALA A 265 6.18 -16.87 4.13
C ALA A 265 7.30 -16.81 3.07
N ILE A 266 6.94 -16.52 1.81
CA ILE A 266 7.91 -16.36 0.72
C ILE A 266 8.87 -15.21 1.00
N SER A 267 8.35 -14.04 1.41
CA SER A 267 9.18 -12.88 1.75
C SER A 267 10.18 -13.16 2.87
N ARG A 268 9.88 -14.09 3.80
CA ARG A 268 10.76 -14.45 4.92
C ARG A 268 11.72 -15.59 4.59
N ALA A 269 11.55 -16.28 3.47
CA ALA A 269 12.38 -17.42 3.07
C ALA A 269 13.79 -16.98 2.65
N PHE A 270 13.97 -15.74 2.21
CA PHE A 270 15.25 -15.19 1.77
C PHE A 270 15.50 -13.78 2.30
N ASP A 271 16.73 -13.29 2.15
CA ASP A 271 17.13 -11.91 2.45
C ASP A 271 18.02 -11.41 1.30
N LEU A 272 17.44 -10.62 0.39
CA LEU A 272 18.14 -10.15 -0.82
C LEU A 272 19.40 -9.35 -0.46
N ILE A 273 19.33 -8.49 0.54
CA ILE A 273 20.45 -7.61 0.90
C ILE A 273 21.59 -8.42 1.49
N LEU A 274 21.29 -9.37 2.37
CA LEU A 274 22.30 -10.27 2.92
C LEU A 274 22.94 -11.13 1.82
N GLN A 275 22.15 -11.62 0.86
CA GLN A 275 22.61 -12.46 -0.24
C GLN A 275 23.39 -11.68 -1.32
N ALA A 276 23.13 -10.38 -1.48
CA ALA A 276 23.88 -9.48 -2.34
C ALA A 276 25.10 -8.83 -1.65
N THR A 277 25.30 -9.07 -0.34
CA THR A 277 26.43 -8.50 0.41
C THR A 277 27.66 -9.43 0.33
N PRO A 278 28.82 -8.95 -0.15
CA PRO A 278 30.03 -9.74 -0.20
C PRO A 278 30.53 -10.14 1.21
N ILE A 279 31.15 -11.31 1.32
CA ILE A 279 31.70 -11.83 2.58
C ILE A 279 33.18 -11.49 2.79
N ASN A 280 33.85 -10.97 1.76
CA ASN A 280 35.30 -10.78 1.74
C ASN A 280 35.73 -9.29 1.71
N ILE A 281 34.92 -8.37 2.22
CA ILE A 281 35.11 -6.90 2.10
C ILE A 281 36.49 -6.42 2.60
N GLU A 282 36.98 -6.95 3.72
CA GLU A 282 38.30 -6.57 4.25
C GLU A 282 39.45 -7.07 3.37
N LYS A 283 39.37 -8.34 2.95
CA LYS A 283 40.39 -8.93 2.07
C LYS A 283 40.38 -8.25 0.69
N SER A 284 39.21 -7.91 0.16
CA SER A 284 39.07 -7.20 -1.11
C SER A 284 39.64 -5.78 -1.02
N TRP A 285 39.55 -5.12 0.14
CA TRP A 285 40.15 -3.81 0.34
C TRP A 285 41.67 -3.85 0.32
N SER A 286 42.28 -4.80 1.04
CA SER A 286 43.74 -4.97 1.03
C SER A 286 44.25 -5.22 -0.39
N ARG A 287 43.54 -6.04 -1.17
CA ARG A 287 43.86 -6.31 -2.59
C ARG A 287 43.73 -5.07 -3.47
N PHE A 288 42.66 -4.30 -3.30
CA PHE A 288 42.45 -3.06 -4.05
C PHE A 288 43.52 -2.01 -3.73
N LYS A 289 43.94 -1.91 -2.46
CA LYS A 289 45.04 -1.04 -2.05
C LYS A 289 46.38 -1.51 -2.65
N SER A 290 46.65 -2.82 -2.65
CA SER A 290 47.88 -3.36 -3.23
C SER A 290 47.95 -3.20 -4.76
N SER A 291 46.81 -3.17 -5.44
CA SER A 291 46.73 -2.87 -6.88
C SER A 291 46.77 -1.36 -7.18
N ARG A 292 47.14 -0.52 -6.20
CA ARG A 292 47.18 0.94 -6.31
C ARG A 292 45.85 1.56 -6.75
N PHE A 293 44.75 0.90 -6.40
CA PHE A 293 43.38 1.31 -6.71
C PHE A 293 43.00 1.25 -8.21
N ASP A 294 43.68 0.40 -8.99
CA ASP A 294 43.47 0.32 -10.44
C ASP A 294 42.63 -0.87 -10.92
N VAL A 295 42.39 -1.86 -10.06
CA VAL A 295 41.70 -3.11 -10.44
C VAL A 295 40.58 -3.44 -9.47
N MET A 296 39.35 -3.61 -9.97
CA MET A 296 38.21 -4.04 -9.15
C MET A 296 38.50 -5.40 -8.49
N PRO A 297 38.39 -5.51 -7.16
CA PRO A 297 38.65 -6.78 -6.49
C PRO A 297 37.50 -7.77 -6.71
N VAL A 298 37.85 -9.05 -6.81
CA VAL A 298 36.85 -10.14 -6.87
C VAL A 298 36.05 -10.22 -5.57
N LEU A 299 34.72 -10.23 -5.71
CA LEU A 299 33.77 -10.30 -4.60
C LEU A 299 33.20 -11.71 -4.47
N TYR A 300 33.16 -12.24 -3.26
CA TYR A 300 32.58 -13.54 -2.95
C TYR A 300 31.27 -13.37 -2.17
N TYR A 301 30.29 -14.21 -2.47
CA TYR A 301 28.95 -14.15 -1.87
C TYR A 301 28.61 -15.45 -1.16
N ARG A 302 27.63 -15.37 -0.25
CA ARG A 302 27.10 -16.56 0.44
C ARG A 302 26.38 -17.48 -0.56
N PRO A 303 26.43 -18.81 -0.41
CA PRO A 303 25.55 -19.71 -1.14
C PRO A 303 24.08 -19.35 -0.88
N LEU A 304 23.24 -19.49 -1.91
CA LEU A 304 21.80 -19.32 -1.75
C LEU A 304 21.26 -20.51 -0.95
N SER A 305 20.54 -20.23 0.14
CA SER A 305 19.91 -21.26 0.98
C SER A 305 18.56 -21.73 0.46
N VAL A 306 18.07 -21.12 -0.62
CA VAL A 306 16.77 -21.38 -1.23
C VAL A 306 16.93 -21.43 -2.75
N ASP A 307 16.02 -22.13 -3.40
CA ASP A 307 15.87 -22.13 -4.85
C ASP A 307 14.86 -21.03 -5.27
N PRO A 308 15.30 -19.97 -5.98
CA PRO A 308 14.41 -18.90 -6.41
C PRO A 308 13.30 -19.35 -7.36
N GLU A 309 13.52 -20.38 -8.19
CA GLU A 309 12.53 -20.86 -9.16
C GLU A 309 11.37 -21.57 -8.47
N ILE A 310 11.67 -22.38 -7.44
CA ILE A 310 10.64 -23.02 -6.60
C ILE A 310 9.80 -21.95 -5.91
N LEU A 311 10.44 -20.93 -5.32
CA LEU A 311 9.73 -19.83 -4.67
C LEU A 311 8.88 -19.01 -5.64
N LYS A 312 9.34 -18.80 -6.88
CA LYS A 312 8.53 -18.16 -7.94
C LYS A 312 7.28 -18.97 -8.26
N ARG A 313 7.40 -20.30 -8.40
CA ARG A 313 6.25 -21.19 -8.62
C ARG A 313 5.23 -21.08 -7.49
N GLU A 314 5.69 -21.09 -6.23
CA GLU A 314 4.82 -20.90 -5.07
C GLU A 314 4.15 -19.52 -5.08
N LEU A 315 4.89 -18.47 -5.42
CA LEU A 315 4.43 -17.09 -5.49
C LEU A 315 3.30 -16.89 -6.50
N PHE A 316 3.43 -17.46 -7.70
CA PHE A 316 2.41 -17.36 -8.75
C PHE A 316 1.23 -18.31 -8.53
N GLY A 317 1.38 -19.34 -7.69
CA GLY A 317 0.28 -20.18 -7.20
C GLY A 317 -0.69 -19.47 -6.23
N ILE A 318 -0.38 -18.23 -5.79
CA ILE A 318 -1.24 -17.46 -4.90
C ILE A 318 -2.36 -16.75 -5.68
N HIS A 319 -3.61 -17.15 -5.41
CA HIS A 319 -4.83 -16.63 -6.07
C HIS A 319 -5.29 -15.25 -5.55
N ILE A 320 -4.52 -14.20 -5.85
CA ILE A 320 -4.85 -12.80 -5.49
C ILE A 320 -6.08 -12.28 -6.28
N ASP A 321 -6.39 -12.90 -7.42
CA ASP A 321 -7.56 -12.62 -8.26
C ASP A 321 -8.90 -12.87 -7.57
N ARG A 322 -8.95 -13.72 -6.54
CA ARG A 322 -10.17 -14.03 -5.78
C ARG A 322 -10.50 -13.03 -4.68
N ILE A 323 -9.68 -12.00 -4.51
CA ILE A 323 -9.89 -10.97 -3.47
C ILE A 323 -10.87 -9.92 -3.99
N GLU A 324 -12.03 -9.84 -3.35
CA GLU A 324 -13.08 -8.87 -3.68
C GLU A 324 -12.70 -7.44 -3.26
N ASP A 325 -11.91 -7.29 -2.19
CA ASP A 325 -11.45 -5.98 -1.72
C ASP A 325 -10.39 -5.38 -2.66
N PRO A 326 -10.69 -4.26 -3.36
CA PRO A 326 -9.78 -3.72 -4.35
C PRO A 326 -8.50 -3.12 -3.75
N THR A 327 -8.55 -2.63 -2.51
CA THR A 327 -7.41 -2.02 -1.81
C THR A 327 -6.41 -3.12 -1.40
N LEU A 328 -6.89 -4.19 -0.76
CA LEU A 328 -6.04 -5.33 -0.37
C LEU A 328 -5.50 -6.07 -1.60
N ALA A 329 -6.34 -6.28 -2.62
CA ALA A 329 -5.89 -6.91 -3.88
C ALA A 329 -4.80 -6.09 -4.57
N PHE A 330 -4.86 -4.76 -4.50
CA PHE A 330 -3.82 -3.89 -5.05
C PHE A 330 -2.50 -4.03 -4.29
N LEU A 331 -2.52 -3.91 -2.95
CA LEU A 331 -1.33 -4.04 -2.10
C LEU A 331 -0.63 -5.38 -2.28
N PHE A 332 -1.39 -6.49 -2.30
CA PHE A 332 -0.81 -7.82 -2.49
C PHE A 332 -0.27 -8.06 -3.89
N ARG A 333 -0.87 -7.47 -4.94
CA ARG A 333 -0.30 -7.54 -6.30
C ARG A 333 1.01 -6.77 -6.41
N GLN A 334 1.12 -5.60 -5.79
CA GLN A 334 2.38 -4.87 -5.72
C GLN A 334 3.43 -5.71 -4.99
N LYS A 335 3.10 -6.30 -3.83
CA LYS A 335 4.02 -7.15 -3.09
C LYS A 335 4.46 -8.38 -3.88
N ARG A 336 3.53 -9.05 -4.59
CA ARG A 336 3.87 -10.17 -5.48
C ARG A 336 4.89 -9.75 -6.55
N LYS A 337 4.69 -8.59 -7.18
CA LYS A 337 5.60 -8.06 -8.21
C LYS A 337 6.99 -7.74 -7.63
N GLU A 338 7.05 -7.18 -6.43
CA GLU A 338 8.31 -6.95 -5.72
C GLU A 338 9.05 -8.27 -5.45
N LEU A 339 8.37 -9.26 -4.87
CA LEU A 339 8.98 -10.56 -4.56
C LEU A 339 9.49 -11.27 -5.82
N ASP A 340 8.73 -11.24 -6.91
CA ASP A 340 9.16 -11.78 -8.20
C ASP A 340 10.47 -11.14 -8.69
N ARG A 341 10.58 -9.82 -8.62
CA ARG A 341 11.79 -9.08 -8.98
C ARG A 341 12.97 -9.41 -8.07
N GLN A 342 12.74 -9.49 -6.75
CA GLN A 342 13.78 -9.87 -5.80
C GLN A 342 14.31 -11.29 -6.09
N LEU A 343 13.42 -12.24 -6.40
CA LEU A 343 13.81 -13.60 -6.77
C LEU A 343 14.56 -13.65 -8.10
N SER A 344 14.17 -12.85 -9.10
CA SER A 344 14.95 -12.69 -10.35
C SER A 344 16.36 -12.17 -10.06
N MET A 345 16.48 -11.11 -9.23
CA MET A 345 17.80 -10.58 -8.86
C MET A 345 18.70 -11.60 -8.16
N LEU A 346 18.15 -12.55 -7.40
CA LEU A 346 18.95 -13.63 -6.82
C LEU A 346 19.54 -14.57 -7.89
N LEU A 347 18.81 -14.82 -8.97
CA LEU A 347 19.28 -15.61 -10.13
C LEU A 347 20.32 -14.84 -10.97
N ASP A 348 20.19 -13.52 -11.00
CA ASP A 348 21.09 -12.64 -11.77
C ASP A 348 22.29 -12.17 -10.96
N ARG A 349 22.46 -12.65 -9.72
CA ARG A 349 23.53 -12.23 -8.82
C ARG A 349 24.92 -12.42 -9.46
N GLY A 350 25.63 -11.31 -9.62
CA GLY A 350 26.96 -11.26 -10.22
C GLY A 350 26.97 -11.06 -11.74
N LYS A 351 25.80 -10.92 -12.37
CA LYS A 351 25.63 -10.62 -13.80
C LYS A 351 25.19 -9.16 -13.99
N GLU A 352 25.33 -8.65 -15.21
CA GLU A 352 24.88 -7.29 -15.57
C GLU A 352 23.36 -7.11 -15.42
N ASP A 353 22.57 -8.17 -15.65
CA ASP A 353 21.11 -8.16 -15.52
C ASP A 353 20.62 -7.78 -14.11
N PHE A 354 21.45 -8.00 -13.09
CA PHE A 354 21.16 -7.64 -11.71
C PHE A 354 20.83 -6.14 -11.58
N LEU A 355 21.53 -5.29 -12.33
CA LEU A 355 21.29 -3.85 -12.33
C LEU A 355 19.86 -3.52 -12.75
N TYR A 356 19.33 -4.14 -13.80
CA TYR A 356 17.96 -3.89 -14.25
C TYR A 356 16.93 -4.26 -13.19
N GLY A 357 17.14 -5.39 -12.49
CA GLY A 357 16.33 -5.75 -11.33
C GLY A 357 16.42 -4.71 -10.21
N SER A 358 17.62 -4.22 -9.92
CA SER A 358 17.84 -3.17 -8.92
C SER A 358 17.11 -1.87 -9.28
N LEU A 359 17.17 -1.44 -10.55
CA LEU A 359 16.46 -0.24 -11.01
C LEU A 359 14.94 -0.41 -10.94
N GLN A 360 14.43 -1.62 -11.15
CA GLN A 360 13.00 -1.90 -11.02
C GLN A 360 12.49 -1.88 -9.57
N LEU A 361 13.34 -2.20 -8.59
CA LEU A 361 13.00 -2.20 -7.16
C LEU A 361 13.26 -0.85 -6.50
N TYR A 362 14.45 -0.28 -6.70
CA TYR A 362 14.93 0.91 -6.01
C TYR A 362 14.93 2.16 -6.89
N GLY A 363 14.41 2.06 -8.12
CA GLY A 363 14.38 3.19 -9.06
C GLY A 363 15.75 3.57 -9.63
N ARG A 364 15.72 4.51 -10.57
CA ARG A 364 16.92 5.20 -11.06
C ARG A 364 17.22 6.39 -10.15
N VAL A 365 18.45 6.87 -10.17
CA VAL A 365 18.75 8.24 -9.73
C VAL A 365 18.28 9.16 -10.85
N ASP A 366 17.33 10.05 -10.56
CA ASP A 366 16.88 11.07 -11.50
C ASP A 366 17.74 12.33 -11.41
N GLU A 367 17.61 13.21 -12.39
CA GLU A 367 18.39 14.45 -12.44
C GLU A 367 18.20 15.33 -11.19
N PRO A 368 16.97 15.57 -10.67
CA PRO A 368 16.79 16.35 -9.45
C PRO A 368 17.55 15.78 -8.25
N LEU A 369 17.51 14.46 -8.03
CA LEU A 369 18.24 13.81 -6.94
C LEU A 369 19.75 13.91 -7.14
N TYR A 370 20.24 13.70 -8.36
CA TYR A 370 21.66 13.85 -8.70
C TYR A 370 22.17 15.26 -8.41
N TYR A 371 21.47 16.30 -8.88
CA TYR A 371 21.84 17.68 -8.62
C TYR A 371 21.79 18.04 -7.13
N SER A 372 20.78 17.56 -6.40
CA SER A 372 20.68 17.75 -4.95
C SER A 372 21.87 17.12 -4.22
N ALA A 373 22.25 15.89 -4.58
CA ALA A 373 23.42 15.23 -4.01
C ALA A 373 24.72 15.97 -4.35
N ARG A 374 24.89 16.41 -5.60
CA ARG A 374 26.05 17.18 -6.01
C ARG A 374 26.18 18.50 -5.24
N GLN A 375 25.08 19.24 -5.10
CA GLN A 375 25.06 20.49 -4.34
C GLN A 375 25.43 20.27 -2.86
N LEU A 376 24.96 19.19 -2.24
CA LEU A 376 25.36 18.82 -0.88
C LEU A 376 26.87 18.57 -0.78
N LEU A 377 27.47 17.90 -1.78
CA LEU A 377 28.91 17.65 -1.81
C LEU A 377 29.74 18.89 -2.14
N GLU A 378 29.19 19.87 -2.84
CA GLU A 378 29.87 21.15 -3.12
C GLU A 378 29.86 22.08 -1.90
N ARG A 379 28.74 22.14 -1.17
CA ARG A 379 28.58 23.07 -0.05
C ARG A 379 29.15 22.57 1.27
N LEU A 380 29.00 21.28 1.57
CA LEU A 380 29.53 20.71 2.81
C LEU A 380 31.02 20.45 2.63
N ALA A 381 31.93 21.12 3.31
CA ALA A 381 33.36 20.89 3.10
C ALA A 381 33.76 19.42 3.39
N PRO A 382 34.69 18.81 2.62
CA PRO A 382 35.35 17.57 3.01
C PRO A 382 36.00 17.76 4.38
N HIS A 383 35.69 16.90 5.34
CA HIS A 383 36.32 16.95 6.65
C HIS A 383 37.80 16.58 6.48
N ARG A 384 38.71 17.53 6.76
CA ARG A 384 40.17 17.37 6.60
C ARG A 384 40.84 16.60 7.72
N GLN A 385 40.13 16.33 8.81
CA GLN A 385 40.58 15.46 9.89
C GLN A 385 39.48 14.42 10.11
N ASP A 386 39.85 13.14 10.06
CA ASP A 386 39.15 12.17 10.88
C ASP A 386 39.20 12.77 12.28
N GLU A 387 38.07 13.23 12.85
CA GLU A 387 38.00 13.36 14.31
C GLU A 387 38.46 11.98 14.77
N SER A 388 39.65 11.92 15.35
CA SER A 388 40.10 10.73 16.05
C SER A 388 38.92 10.42 16.95
N VAL A 389 38.21 9.32 16.66
CA VAL A 389 37.07 8.92 17.48
C VAL A 389 37.71 8.51 18.80
N THR A 390 37.96 9.49 19.66
CA THR A 390 38.63 9.32 20.94
C THR A 390 37.69 8.60 21.90
N ASP A 391 36.39 8.73 21.65
CA ASP A 391 35.31 8.12 22.41
C ASP A 391 34.52 7.13 21.54
N ILE A 392 35.05 5.91 21.44
CA ILE A 392 34.44 4.78 20.75
C ILE A 392 33.63 3.97 21.76
N VAL A 393 32.37 3.75 21.42
CA VAL A 393 31.47 2.81 22.09
C VAL A 393 31.68 1.42 21.48
N SER A 394 31.86 0.44 22.37
CA SER A 394 32.05 -0.96 21.98
C SER A 394 30.74 -1.56 21.44
N ALA A 395 30.83 -2.70 20.75
CA ALA A 395 29.65 -3.46 20.35
C ALA A 395 28.79 -3.87 21.56
N ALA A 396 29.40 -4.13 22.71
CA ALA A 396 28.70 -4.51 23.94
C ALA A 396 27.90 -3.35 24.54
N ASP A 397 28.53 -2.17 24.66
CA ASP A 397 27.87 -0.97 25.18
C ASP A 397 26.71 -0.54 24.26
N PHE A 398 26.91 -0.60 22.94
CA PHE A 398 25.86 -0.32 21.97
C PHE A 398 24.71 -1.34 22.09
N ALA A 399 25.02 -2.62 22.25
CA ALA A 399 24.02 -3.67 22.45
C ALA A 399 23.20 -3.43 23.71
N GLN A 400 23.84 -3.02 24.81
CA GLN A 400 23.16 -2.70 26.06
C GLN A 400 22.21 -1.52 25.90
N ARG A 401 22.66 -0.40 25.30
CA ARG A 401 21.80 0.75 25.03
C ARG A 401 20.63 0.41 24.09
N ALA A 402 20.85 -0.46 23.10
CA ALA A 402 19.78 -0.94 22.21
C ALA A 402 18.78 -1.83 22.94
N HIS A 403 19.27 -2.68 23.85
CA HIS A 403 18.40 -3.51 24.69
C HIS A 403 17.52 -2.65 25.58
N GLU A 404 18.07 -1.62 26.23
CA GLU A 404 17.31 -0.65 27.03
C GLU A 404 16.18 0.01 26.24
N GLU A 405 16.44 0.42 24.99
CA GLU A 405 15.40 0.99 24.12
C GLU A 405 14.28 -0.02 23.80
N VAL A 406 14.64 -1.27 23.51
CA VAL A 406 13.67 -2.35 23.28
C VAL A 406 12.85 -2.65 24.55
N GLU A 407 13.46 -2.59 25.73
CA GLU A 407 12.75 -2.75 27.00
C GLU A 407 11.72 -1.63 27.24
N LEU A 408 12.00 -0.39 26.82
CA LEU A 408 11.01 0.69 26.88
C LEU A 408 9.77 0.36 26.04
N TYR A 409 9.96 -0.18 24.84
CA TYR A 409 8.84 -0.63 24.01
C TYR A 409 8.11 -1.81 24.62
N ARG A 410 8.82 -2.74 25.29
CA ARG A 410 8.20 -3.90 25.95
C ARG A 410 7.27 -3.53 27.10
N ARG A 411 7.50 -2.39 27.76
CA ARG A 411 6.58 -1.86 28.78
C ARG A 411 5.22 -1.48 28.21
N VAL A 412 5.16 -1.02 26.97
CA VAL A 412 3.92 -0.63 26.27
C VAL A 412 3.29 -1.81 25.54
N TYR A 413 4.12 -2.67 24.92
CA TYR A 413 3.69 -3.85 24.19
C TYR A 413 4.49 -5.09 24.66
N PRO A 414 3.98 -5.87 25.64
CA PRO A 414 4.74 -6.97 26.25
C PRO A 414 5.15 -8.10 25.29
N ASP A 415 4.39 -8.33 24.21
CA ASP A 415 4.58 -9.45 23.27
C ASP A 415 5.72 -9.23 22.25
N ILE A 416 6.75 -8.46 22.59
CA ILE A 416 7.91 -8.19 21.71
C ILE A 416 8.87 -9.38 21.69
N SER A 417 9.06 -9.95 20.49
CA SER A 417 10.03 -11.02 20.20
C SER A 417 11.40 -10.52 19.69
N SER A 418 11.57 -9.21 19.53
CA SER A 418 12.82 -8.59 19.05
C SER A 418 13.98 -8.80 20.01
N THR A 419 15.13 -9.17 19.46
CA THR A 419 16.38 -9.38 20.21
C THR A 419 17.53 -8.54 19.67
N VAL A 420 18.53 -8.29 20.53
CA VAL A 420 19.79 -7.64 20.18
C VAL A 420 20.91 -8.67 20.35
N GLN A 421 21.69 -8.90 19.29
CA GLN A 421 22.70 -9.96 19.28
C GLN A 421 24.02 -9.48 18.66
N ILE A 422 25.14 -9.83 19.32
CA ILE A 422 26.48 -9.60 18.78
C ILE A 422 26.91 -10.84 17.99
N ARG A 423 27.39 -10.64 16.76
CA ARG A 423 27.75 -11.71 15.82
C ARG A 423 29.11 -11.48 15.16
N ASP A 424 29.78 -12.56 14.80
CA ASP A 424 31.11 -12.52 14.15
C ASP A 424 31.01 -12.47 12.62
N ASP A 425 29.88 -12.89 12.05
CA ASP A 425 29.64 -13.01 10.61
C ASP A 425 28.93 -11.81 9.97
N ILE A 426 28.75 -10.74 10.76
CA ILE A 426 28.09 -9.48 10.36
C ILE A 426 29.08 -8.33 10.50
N ILE A 427 29.04 -7.42 9.54
CA ILE A 427 29.85 -6.20 9.53
C ILE A 427 28.93 -5.02 9.85
N GLY A 428 29.27 -4.24 10.88
CA GLY A 428 28.49 -3.07 11.29
C GLY A 428 27.18 -3.45 11.98
N LEU A 429 26.13 -2.69 11.68
CA LEU A 429 24.78 -2.88 12.23
C LEU A 429 23.84 -3.39 11.14
N MET A 430 22.95 -4.31 11.49
CA MET A 430 21.93 -4.82 10.58
C MET A 430 20.67 -5.21 11.33
N VAL A 431 19.54 -4.65 10.95
CA VAL A 431 18.23 -5.13 11.39
C VAL A 431 17.69 -6.13 10.38
N SER A 432 17.40 -7.35 10.83
CA SER A 432 16.72 -8.36 10.00
C SER A 432 15.67 -9.11 10.80
N LYS A 433 14.46 -9.21 10.24
CA LYS A 433 13.28 -9.86 10.85
C LYS A 433 13.00 -9.40 12.30
N GLY A 434 13.17 -8.10 12.57
CA GLY A 434 12.91 -7.50 13.87
C GLY A 434 14.02 -7.67 14.90
N ASN A 435 15.16 -8.25 14.53
CA ASN A 435 16.31 -8.40 15.41
C ASN A 435 17.43 -7.46 14.96
N LEU A 436 18.11 -6.86 15.94
CA LEU A 436 19.31 -6.08 15.71
C LEU A 436 20.54 -6.97 15.86
N PHE A 437 21.31 -7.06 14.78
CA PHE A 437 22.59 -7.74 14.78
C PHE A 437 23.73 -6.73 14.74
N ILE A 438 24.70 -6.91 15.63
CA ILE A 438 25.86 -6.02 15.79
C ILE A 438 27.11 -6.85 15.51
N GLY A 439 27.91 -6.45 14.54
CA GLY A 439 29.21 -7.08 14.30
C GLY A 439 30.11 -6.93 15.52
N ARG A 440 30.79 -7.99 15.97
CA ARG A 440 31.67 -7.97 17.16
C ARG A 440 32.72 -6.87 17.12
N ASN A 441 33.24 -6.59 15.93
CA ASN A 441 34.27 -5.58 15.71
C ASN A 441 33.69 -4.18 15.38
N SER A 442 32.38 -3.98 15.54
CA SER A 442 31.75 -2.68 15.28
C SER A 442 32.23 -1.64 16.28
N ARG A 443 32.57 -0.46 15.76
CA ARG A 443 33.02 0.70 16.53
C ARG A 443 32.12 1.87 16.19
N VAL A 444 31.41 2.38 17.20
CA VAL A 444 30.47 3.49 17.05
C VAL A 444 31.02 4.68 17.82
N SER A 445 31.02 5.89 17.25
CA SER A 445 31.37 7.07 18.05
C SER A 445 30.29 7.35 19.09
N ARG A 446 30.67 7.71 20.32
CA ARG A 446 29.69 8.01 21.39
C ARG A 446 28.69 9.07 20.97
N SER A 447 29.14 10.10 20.26
CA SER A 447 28.31 11.17 19.70
C SER A 447 27.20 10.68 18.76
N ARG A 448 27.35 9.49 18.14
CA ARG A 448 26.39 8.90 17.20
C ARG A 448 25.57 7.77 17.79
N MET A 449 25.84 7.36 19.04
CA MET A 449 25.16 6.23 19.68
C MET A 449 23.65 6.40 19.66
N ASN A 450 23.12 7.50 20.21
CA ASN A 450 21.67 7.74 20.27
C ASN A 450 21.03 7.84 18.88
N ALA A 451 21.70 8.47 17.91
CA ALA A 451 21.18 8.58 16.56
C ALA A 451 21.09 7.23 15.84
N LEU A 452 22.08 6.35 16.05
CA LEU A 452 22.04 4.98 15.52
C LEU A 452 21.03 4.11 16.26
N ILE A 453 20.78 4.35 17.55
CA ILE A 453 19.72 3.66 18.29
C ILE A 453 18.35 4.03 17.72
N GLU A 454 18.06 5.32 17.50
CA GLU A 454 16.78 5.71 16.90
C GLU A 454 16.68 5.31 15.42
N HIS A 455 17.81 5.22 14.70
CA HIS A 455 17.86 4.68 13.34
C HIS A 455 17.47 3.19 13.32
N GLU A 456 18.16 2.35 14.09
CA GLU A 456 17.98 0.90 14.05
C GLU A 456 16.78 0.43 14.87
N VAL A 457 16.64 0.93 16.10
CA VAL A 457 15.59 0.54 17.04
C VAL A 457 14.34 1.42 16.88
N GLY A 458 14.49 2.74 16.96
CA GLY A 458 13.39 3.72 16.88
C GLY A 458 12.69 3.80 15.52
N THR A 459 13.30 3.22 14.48
CA THR A 459 12.70 3.11 13.15
C THR A 459 12.50 1.65 12.75
N HIS A 460 13.56 0.90 12.43
CA HIS A 460 13.41 -0.42 11.79
C HIS A 460 12.80 -1.49 12.69
N ILE A 461 13.17 -1.53 13.98
CA ILE A 461 12.57 -2.46 14.96
C ILE A 461 11.18 -1.95 15.37
N LEU A 462 11.01 -0.66 15.63
CA LEU A 462 9.73 -0.08 16.01
C LEU A 462 8.64 -0.35 14.95
N THR A 463 8.92 -0.11 13.68
CA THR A 463 7.95 -0.38 12.60
C THR A 463 7.73 -1.87 12.38
N TYR A 464 8.73 -2.72 12.66
CA TYR A 464 8.52 -4.16 12.68
C TYR A 464 7.53 -4.56 13.79
N ILE A 465 7.72 -4.09 15.02
CA ILE A 465 6.84 -4.39 16.16
C ILE A 465 5.43 -3.86 15.90
N ASN A 466 5.31 -2.60 15.49
CA ASN A 466 4.01 -2.02 15.11
C ASN A 466 3.35 -2.86 14.01
N GLY A 467 4.11 -3.28 13.00
CA GLY A 467 3.62 -4.20 11.97
C GLY A 467 3.14 -5.56 12.52
N THR A 468 3.79 -6.13 13.54
CA THR A 468 3.36 -7.40 14.17
C THR A 468 2.09 -7.26 14.99
N SER A 469 1.78 -6.07 15.50
CA SER A 469 0.52 -5.77 16.19
C SER A 469 -0.68 -5.63 15.23
N GLN A 470 -0.40 -5.55 13.92
CA GLN A 470 -1.43 -5.43 12.89
C GLN A 470 -1.94 -6.79 12.44
N PRO A 471 -3.20 -6.88 11.94
CA PRO A 471 -3.74 -8.16 11.46
C PRO A 471 -2.99 -8.76 10.26
N PHE A 472 -2.34 -7.93 9.44
CA PHE A 472 -1.68 -8.36 8.19
C PHE A 472 -0.18 -8.47 8.36
N HIS A 473 0.36 -9.63 7.99
CA HIS A 473 1.79 -9.92 8.06
C HIS A 473 2.63 -9.06 7.13
N GLN A 474 2.04 -8.55 6.04
CA GLN A 474 2.74 -7.60 5.17
C GLN A 474 3.18 -6.34 5.89
N LEU A 475 2.55 -5.93 7.00
CA LEU A 475 2.94 -4.72 7.71
C LEU A 475 4.22 -4.88 8.55
N TYR A 476 4.64 -6.10 8.89
CA TYR A 476 5.99 -6.31 9.47
C TYR A 476 6.99 -6.89 8.46
N CYS A 477 6.52 -7.57 7.40
CA CYS A 477 7.38 -8.01 6.30
C CYS A 477 7.76 -6.87 5.34
N GLY A 478 6.92 -5.84 5.24
CA GLY A 478 7.05 -4.73 4.29
C GLY A 478 6.07 -4.81 3.12
N LEU A 479 5.26 -3.77 2.93
CA LEU A 479 4.56 -3.51 1.68
C LEU A 479 5.56 -3.14 0.58
N ALA A 480 5.18 -3.23 -0.70
CA ALA A 480 6.13 -2.99 -1.78
C ALA A 480 6.78 -1.58 -1.73
N GLY A 481 8.09 -1.49 -1.91
CA GLY A 481 8.83 -0.22 -1.93
C GLY A 481 8.94 0.49 -0.57
N TYR A 482 8.69 -0.23 0.53
CA TYR A 482 8.73 0.35 1.88
C TYR A 482 10.11 0.89 2.29
N GLU A 483 11.19 0.39 1.66
CA GLU A 483 12.56 0.69 2.08
C GLU A 483 12.86 2.18 2.03
N GLU A 484 12.38 2.89 1.02
CA GLU A 484 12.64 4.31 0.85
C GLU A 484 12.12 5.15 2.01
N LEU A 485 10.85 4.95 2.39
CA LEU A 485 10.28 5.63 3.55
C LEU A 485 10.99 5.21 4.85
N GLN A 486 11.34 3.93 5.01
CA GLN A 486 12.05 3.47 6.21
C GLN A 486 13.43 4.14 6.35
N GLU A 487 14.23 4.17 5.29
CA GLU A 487 15.54 4.83 5.35
C GLU A 487 15.38 6.35 5.54
N GLY A 488 14.36 6.97 4.93
CA GLY A 488 14.04 8.39 5.13
C GLY A 488 13.66 8.71 6.58
N LEU A 489 12.78 7.91 7.19
CA LEU A 489 12.41 8.02 8.61
C LEU A 489 13.63 7.84 9.51
N ALA A 490 14.50 6.88 9.20
CA ALA A 490 15.68 6.59 9.99
C ALA A 490 16.70 7.75 9.96
N VAL A 491 16.90 8.37 8.78
CA VAL A 491 17.73 9.59 8.67
C VAL A 491 17.08 10.79 9.37
N LEU A 492 15.76 10.91 9.31
CA LEU A 492 15.03 11.95 10.04
C LEU A 492 15.11 11.76 11.56
N ALA A 493 15.14 10.52 12.05
CA ALA A 493 15.38 10.20 13.45
C ALA A 493 16.80 10.61 13.90
N GLU A 494 17.81 10.44 13.04
CA GLU A 494 19.16 11.00 13.27
C GLU A 494 19.11 12.54 13.44
N TYR A 495 18.23 13.25 12.71
CA TYR A 495 18.05 14.70 12.85
C TYR A 495 17.37 15.09 14.17
N PHE A 496 16.27 14.42 14.53
CA PHE A 496 15.56 14.74 15.78
C PHE A 496 16.42 14.52 17.02
N THR A 497 17.30 13.52 17.00
CA THR A 497 18.27 13.25 18.07
C THR A 497 19.51 14.13 18.06
N GLY A 498 19.69 14.97 17.02
CA GLY A 498 20.87 15.84 16.87
C GLY A 498 22.14 15.13 16.38
N GLY A 499 22.04 13.88 15.90
CA GLY A 499 23.18 13.11 15.39
C GLY A 499 23.38 13.15 13.88
N LEU A 500 22.47 13.77 13.11
CA LEU A 500 22.66 14.01 11.67
C LEU A 500 23.73 15.08 11.46
N SER A 501 24.86 14.70 10.88
CA SER A 501 26.02 15.59 10.65
C SER A 501 26.27 15.87 9.17
N GLY A 502 27.05 16.92 8.87
CA GLY A 502 27.51 17.21 7.51
C GLY A 502 28.26 16.02 6.88
N THR A 503 29.12 15.33 7.62
CA THR A 503 29.82 14.12 7.15
C THR A 503 28.85 12.99 6.81
N ARG A 504 27.81 12.81 7.62
CA ARG A 504 26.75 11.83 7.35
C ARG A 504 25.96 12.20 6.09
N MET A 505 25.61 13.48 5.93
CA MET A 505 24.91 13.98 4.74
C MET A 505 25.77 13.81 3.47
N ARG A 506 27.07 14.14 3.53
CA ARG A 506 28.02 13.86 2.44
C ARG A 506 28.02 12.38 2.07
N LEU A 507 28.07 11.47 3.04
CA LEU A 507 28.05 10.02 2.77
C LEU A 507 26.79 9.59 2.01
N LEU A 508 25.61 10.14 2.35
CA LEU A 508 24.37 9.86 1.62
C LEU A 508 24.41 10.41 0.20
N ALA A 509 24.90 11.64 0.01
CA ALA A 509 25.06 12.23 -1.31
C ALA A 509 26.07 11.47 -2.18
N GLY A 510 27.21 11.03 -1.62
CA GLY A 510 28.20 10.22 -2.34
C GLY A 510 27.65 8.88 -2.85
N ARG A 511 26.73 8.26 -2.10
CA ARG A 511 26.02 7.04 -2.54
C ARG A 511 25.13 7.30 -3.75
N VAL A 512 24.45 8.45 -3.78
CA VAL A 512 23.64 8.87 -4.94
C VAL A 512 24.52 9.10 -6.16
N ILE A 513 25.64 9.82 -6.01
CA ILE A 513 26.58 10.05 -7.13
C ILE A 513 27.13 8.72 -7.66
N ALA A 514 27.55 7.81 -6.78
CA ALA A 514 28.05 6.52 -7.19
C ALA A 514 26.99 5.68 -7.92
N ALA A 515 25.75 5.69 -7.45
CA ALA A 515 24.63 5.02 -8.12
C ALA A 515 24.33 5.63 -9.50
N TRP A 516 24.40 6.96 -9.64
CA TRP A 516 24.29 7.64 -10.93
C TRP A 516 25.39 7.20 -11.89
N GLN A 517 26.65 7.23 -11.46
CA GLN A 517 27.80 6.85 -12.27
C GLN A 517 27.72 5.38 -12.75
N LEU A 518 27.29 4.46 -11.87
CA LEU A 518 27.02 3.07 -12.27
C LEU A 518 25.97 2.98 -13.39
N ILE A 519 24.86 3.72 -13.27
CA ILE A 519 23.78 3.74 -14.28
C ILE A 519 24.27 4.31 -15.61
N ASP A 520 25.19 5.27 -15.56
CA ASP A 520 25.79 5.93 -16.72
C ASP A 520 26.94 5.09 -17.36
N GLY A 521 27.21 3.89 -16.82
CA GLY A 521 28.20 2.96 -17.37
C GLY A 521 29.62 3.16 -16.87
N ALA A 522 29.84 3.98 -15.84
CA ALA A 522 31.15 4.13 -15.22
C ALA A 522 31.63 2.82 -14.59
N THR A 523 32.94 2.57 -14.64
CA THR A 523 33.51 1.40 -13.95
C THR A 523 33.63 1.64 -12.44
N PHE A 524 33.80 0.57 -11.68
CA PHE A 524 34.08 0.64 -10.24
C PHE A 524 35.25 1.59 -9.91
N VAL A 525 36.30 1.55 -10.74
CA VAL A 525 37.52 2.34 -10.55
C VAL A 525 37.26 3.81 -10.85
N ASP A 526 36.49 4.12 -11.90
CA ASP A 526 36.12 5.49 -12.24
C ASP A 526 35.29 6.12 -11.11
N THR A 527 34.28 5.40 -10.61
CA THR A 527 33.47 5.85 -9.47
C THR A 527 34.31 6.04 -8.21
N TYR A 528 35.19 5.10 -7.89
CA TYR A 528 36.09 5.24 -6.75
C TYR A 528 36.97 6.50 -6.87
N ARG A 529 37.57 6.73 -8.04
CA ARG A 529 38.45 7.87 -8.30
C ARG A 529 37.68 9.19 -8.21
N SER A 530 36.48 9.26 -8.77
CA SER A 530 35.62 10.44 -8.66
C SER A 530 35.27 10.75 -7.20
N LEU A 531 34.79 9.76 -6.44
CA LEU A 531 34.50 9.92 -5.01
C LEU A 531 35.71 10.43 -4.21
N ASN A 532 36.89 9.84 -4.45
CA ASN A 532 38.09 10.18 -3.70
C ASN A 532 38.68 11.54 -4.12
N ARG A 533 38.93 11.72 -5.42
CA ARG A 533 39.69 12.86 -5.95
C ARG A 533 38.82 14.10 -6.17
N GLU A 534 37.61 13.95 -6.68
CA GLU A 534 36.72 15.07 -7.00
C GLU A 534 35.89 15.46 -5.79
N TYR A 535 35.31 14.47 -5.10
CA TYR A 535 34.47 14.70 -3.93
C TYR A 535 35.19 14.52 -2.58
N GLY A 536 36.51 14.35 -2.57
CA GLY A 536 37.33 14.42 -1.35
C GLY A 536 36.98 13.39 -0.26
N PHE A 537 36.36 12.25 -0.61
CA PHE A 537 36.17 11.16 0.36
C PHE A 537 37.52 10.47 0.62
N ASN A 538 37.80 10.12 1.89
CA ASN A 538 38.99 9.32 2.18
C ASN A 538 38.92 7.96 1.44
N GLN A 539 40.10 7.36 1.17
CA GLN A 539 40.21 6.17 0.33
C GLN A 539 39.31 5.02 0.80
N ARG A 540 39.22 4.79 2.12
CA ARG A 540 38.41 3.71 2.68
C ARG A 540 36.91 3.97 2.52
N THR A 541 36.47 5.21 2.68
CA THR A 541 35.07 5.62 2.53
C THR A 541 34.65 5.57 1.08
N ALA A 542 35.44 6.13 0.16
CA ALA A 542 35.20 6.07 -1.28
C ALA A 542 35.05 4.61 -1.76
N TYR A 543 35.95 3.73 -1.32
CA TYR A 543 35.88 2.30 -1.61
C TYR A 543 34.60 1.64 -1.07
N THR A 544 34.24 1.95 0.18
CA THR A 544 33.06 1.38 0.82
C THR A 544 31.77 1.80 0.11
N ILE A 545 31.68 3.06 -0.33
CA ILE A 545 30.57 3.55 -1.16
C ILE A 545 30.54 2.78 -2.48
N ALA A 546 31.66 2.76 -3.22
CA ALA A 546 31.75 2.10 -4.52
C ALA A 546 31.38 0.61 -4.44
N ILE A 547 31.88 -0.15 -3.45
CA ILE A 547 31.53 -1.57 -3.30
C ILE A 547 30.04 -1.77 -3.05
N ARG A 548 29.41 -0.92 -2.23
CA ARG A 548 27.99 -1.07 -1.92
C ARG A 548 27.11 -0.88 -3.15
N ILE A 549 27.57 -0.07 -4.10
CA ILE A 549 26.90 0.19 -5.37
C ILE A 549 27.22 -0.88 -6.43
N PHE A 550 28.48 -1.29 -6.59
CA PHE A 550 28.88 -2.24 -7.64
C PHE A 550 28.72 -3.72 -7.26
N ARG A 551 28.38 -4.03 -5.99
CA ARG A 551 28.15 -5.42 -5.56
C ARG A 551 27.02 -6.08 -6.35
N ALA A 552 27.13 -7.41 -6.46
CA ALA A 552 26.17 -8.31 -7.09
C ALA A 552 25.82 -8.00 -8.56
N GLY A 553 26.54 -7.09 -9.23
CA GLY A 553 26.24 -6.64 -10.59
C GLY A 553 25.64 -5.23 -10.67
N GLY A 554 25.36 -4.59 -9.52
CA GLY A 554 24.88 -3.21 -9.46
C GLY A 554 23.64 -3.04 -8.59
N LEU A 555 23.80 -2.50 -7.38
CA LEU A 555 22.72 -2.28 -6.41
C LEU A 555 22.53 -0.79 -6.09
N THR A 556 21.42 -0.24 -6.58
CA THR A 556 21.02 1.16 -6.43
C THR A 556 20.27 1.47 -5.13
N LYS A 557 20.04 0.48 -4.25
CA LYS A 557 19.35 0.65 -2.96
C LYS A 557 19.91 1.83 -2.14
N ASP A 558 21.21 2.04 -2.15
CA ASP A 558 21.83 3.07 -1.32
C ASP A 558 21.45 4.51 -1.70
N ALA A 559 20.84 4.73 -2.89
CA ALA A 559 20.26 6.02 -3.27
C ALA A 559 18.96 6.35 -2.50
N VAL A 560 18.22 5.34 -2.01
CA VAL A 560 16.92 5.53 -1.35
C VAL A 560 17.05 6.30 -0.02
N TYR A 561 18.23 6.37 0.58
CA TYR A 561 18.44 7.10 1.83
C TYR A 561 18.23 8.61 1.66
N LEU A 562 18.92 9.21 0.68
CA LEU A 562 18.78 10.65 0.43
C LEU A 562 17.45 10.95 -0.26
N ARG A 563 17.03 10.10 -1.21
CA ARG A 563 15.74 10.27 -1.89
C ARG A 563 14.57 10.20 -0.90
N GLY A 564 14.54 9.18 -0.05
CA GLY A 564 13.53 9.02 0.99
C GLY A 564 13.51 10.16 2.01
N LEU A 565 14.68 10.73 2.37
CA LEU A 565 14.71 11.95 3.18
C LEU A 565 14.05 13.13 2.46
N ILE A 566 14.40 13.37 1.19
CA ILE A 566 13.83 14.47 0.39
C ILE A 566 12.31 14.29 0.24
N GLU A 567 11.85 13.10 -0.14
CA GLU A 567 10.42 12.78 -0.28
C GLU A 567 9.66 12.96 1.04
N LEU A 568 10.28 12.59 2.17
CA LEU A 568 9.69 12.76 3.50
C LEU A 568 9.59 14.24 3.89
N LEU A 569 10.60 15.05 3.59
CA LEU A 569 10.56 16.51 3.79
C LEU A 569 9.44 17.14 2.96
N ASP A 570 9.32 16.76 1.69
CA ASP A 570 8.24 17.23 0.81
C ASP A 570 6.87 16.78 1.30
N TYR A 571 6.74 15.54 1.78
CA TYR A 571 5.52 15.04 2.39
C TYR A 571 5.10 15.89 3.60
N LEU A 572 6.03 16.19 4.51
CA LEU A 572 5.75 17.00 5.71
C LEU A 572 5.45 18.46 5.37
N LYS A 573 6.19 19.06 4.43
CA LYS A 573 5.94 20.41 3.90
C LYS A 573 4.53 20.56 3.33
N ASN A 574 4.02 19.51 2.67
CA ASN A 574 2.67 19.50 2.08
C ASN A 574 1.55 19.12 3.08
N GLY A 575 1.81 19.20 4.39
CA GLY A 575 0.81 18.92 5.43
C GLY A 575 0.65 17.44 5.77
N GLY A 576 1.60 16.60 5.36
CA GLY A 576 1.66 15.20 5.76
C GLY A 576 1.78 15.02 7.28
N ASP A 577 1.28 13.90 7.77
CA ASP A 577 1.34 13.54 9.20
C ASP A 577 2.36 12.43 9.42
N LEU A 578 3.22 12.59 10.41
CA LEU A 578 4.29 11.63 10.72
C LEU A 578 3.73 10.35 11.34
N PHE A 579 2.66 10.44 12.15
CA PHE A 579 2.20 9.31 12.97
C PHE A 579 1.76 8.08 12.16
N PRO A 580 0.98 8.20 11.06
CA PRO A 580 0.61 7.06 10.23
C PRO A 580 1.79 6.32 9.59
N LEU A 581 2.97 6.96 9.49
CA LEU A 581 4.16 6.37 8.87
C LEU A 581 4.77 5.26 9.73
N PHE A 582 4.41 5.18 11.02
CA PHE A 582 4.89 4.18 11.96
C PHE A 582 3.97 2.95 12.08
N VAL A 583 2.86 2.86 11.34
CA VAL A 583 1.91 1.73 11.42
C VAL A 583 2.56 0.35 11.18
N GLY A 584 3.67 0.36 10.47
CA GLY A 584 4.38 -0.80 9.98
C GLY A 584 5.36 -0.39 8.89
N LYS A 585 5.84 -1.35 8.11
CA LYS A 585 6.72 -1.14 6.97
C LYS A 585 5.89 -0.84 5.72
N ILE A 586 5.70 0.45 5.46
CA ILE A 586 4.91 0.96 4.33
C ILE A 586 5.75 1.91 3.46
N ALA A 587 5.24 2.29 2.29
CA ALA A 587 5.79 3.34 1.44
C ALA A 587 4.90 4.60 1.55
N ILE A 588 5.41 5.78 1.20
CA ILE A 588 4.65 7.05 1.26
C ILE A 588 3.34 6.95 0.44
N GLU A 589 3.41 6.33 -0.73
CA GLU A 589 2.27 6.11 -1.62
C GLU A 589 1.14 5.26 -0.99
N HIS A 590 1.48 4.43 -0.01
CA HIS A 590 0.52 3.58 0.68
C HIS A 590 -0.26 4.31 1.78
N VAL A 591 0.19 5.50 2.23
CA VAL A 591 -0.44 6.23 3.34
C VAL A 591 -1.94 6.45 3.15
N PRO A 592 -2.46 6.85 1.97
CA PRO A 592 -3.90 6.98 1.76
C PRO A 592 -4.66 5.65 1.93
N LEU A 593 -4.08 4.53 1.50
CA LEU A 593 -4.67 3.20 1.62
C LEU A 593 -4.64 2.69 3.07
N ILE A 594 -3.54 2.93 3.78
CA ILE A 594 -3.42 2.63 5.22
C ILE A 594 -4.47 3.39 6.00
N ARG A 595 -4.62 4.70 5.76
CA ARG A 595 -5.65 5.53 6.39
C ARG A 595 -7.04 5.01 6.07
N GLU A 596 -7.31 4.63 4.82
CA GLU A 596 -8.59 3.97 4.45
C GLU A 596 -8.83 2.73 5.32
N LEU A 597 -7.84 1.84 5.45
CA LEU A 597 -8.00 0.59 6.20
C LEU A 597 -8.13 0.83 7.72
N GLN A 598 -7.50 1.88 8.26
CA GLN A 598 -7.70 2.32 9.64
C GLN A 598 -9.10 2.89 9.87
N TYR A 599 -9.61 3.75 8.97
CA TYR A 599 -11.01 4.22 9.04
C TYR A 599 -12.03 3.10 8.96
N ARG A 600 -11.68 2.01 8.24
CA ARG A 600 -12.50 0.80 8.15
C ARG A 600 -12.32 -0.13 9.35
N GLU A 601 -11.47 0.20 10.31
CA GLU A 601 -11.12 -0.69 11.45
C GLU A 601 -10.57 -2.05 10.99
N VAL A 602 -10.05 -2.13 9.76
CA VAL A 602 -9.34 -3.30 9.23
C VAL A 602 -7.90 -3.31 9.72
N LEU A 603 -7.30 -2.12 9.87
CA LEU A 603 -6.04 -1.90 10.55
C LEU A 603 -6.27 -1.17 11.88
N ARG A 604 -5.35 -1.37 12.81
CA ARG A 604 -5.35 -0.74 14.12
C ARG A 604 -4.40 0.47 14.13
N MET A 605 -4.51 1.31 15.15
CA MET A 605 -3.49 2.31 15.41
C MET A 605 -2.20 1.63 15.90
N PRO A 606 -1.01 2.11 15.51
CA PRO A 606 0.24 1.57 16.03
C PRO A 606 0.34 1.77 17.54
N PRO A 607 0.78 0.75 18.31
CA PRO A 607 0.93 0.86 19.75
C PRO A 607 2.15 1.68 20.18
N LEU A 608 3.19 1.75 19.35
CA LEU A 608 4.47 2.38 19.71
C LEU A 608 4.76 3.61 18.87
N THR A 609 5.44 4.57 19.50
CA THR A 609 6.02 5.77 18.88
C THR A 609 7.51 5.89 19.21
N PRO A 610 8.32 6.49 18.32
CA PRO A 610 9.75 6.69 18.60
C PRO A 610 9.97 7.58 19.83
N GLY A 611 11.03 7.33 20.59
CA GLY A 611 11.31 8.05 21.83
C GLY A 611 11.60 9.54 21.62
N TYR A 612 12.07 9.93 20.43
CA TYR A 612 12.35 11.33 20.12
C TYR A 612 11.09 12.21 20.01
N LEU A 613 9.87 11.65 19.97
CA LEU A 613 8.62 12.44 19.96
C LEU A 613 8.37 13.14 21.30
N ASP A 614 8.83 12.57 22.41
CA ASP A 614 8.63 13.11 23.75
C ASP A 614 9.66 14.18 24.15
N ARG A 615 10.61 14.48 23.24
CA ARG A 615 11.64 15.50 23.50
C ARG A 615 11.06 16.91 23.40
N SER A 616 11.52 17.81 24.27
CA SER A 616 11.10 19.20 24.29
C SER A 616 11.42 19.96 22.98
N ASP A 617 12.45 19.55 22.25
CA ASP A 617 12.87 20.15 20.98
C ASP A 617 12.16 19.57 19.74
N PHE A 618 11.29 18.57 19.91
CA PHE A 618 10.58 17.92 18.80
C PHE A 618 9.62 18.87 18.07
N ILE A 619 8.71 19.54 18.80
CA ILE A 619 7.70 20.42 18.21
C ILE A 619 8.33 21.60 17.43
N PRO A 620 9.33 22.33 17.99
CA PRO A 620 10.03 23.36 17.23
C PRO A 620 10.67 22.83 15.93
N LYS A 621 11.40 21.72 15.99
CA LYS A 621 12.03 21.10 14.80
C LYS A 621 10.98 20.67 13.77
N MET A 622 9.89 20.03 14.21
CA MET A 622 8.79 19.62 13.34
C MET A 622 8.15 20.81 12.61
N ASN A 623 7.93 21.92 13.31
CA ASN A 623 7.39 23.14 12.69
C ASN A 623 8.33 23.72 11.63
N MET A 624 9.64 23.60 11.81
CA MET A 624 10.60 24.02 10.77
C MET A 624 10.54 23.10 9.55
N LEU A 625 10.44 21.78 9.73
CA LEU A 625 10.29 20.84 8.61
C LEU A 625 9.04 21.15 7.79
N LYS A 626 7.91 21.44 8.45
CA LYS A 626 6.66 21.84 7.80
C LYS A 626 6.75 23.16 7.04
N LYS A 627 7.69 24.04 7.38
CA LYS A 627 7.99 25.27 6.62
C LYS A 627 8.84 25.02 5.37
N GLY A 628 9.33 23.80 5.16
CA GLY A 628 10.07 23.38 3.96
C GLY A 628 11.58 23.51 4.08
N LEU A 629 12.16 23.02 5.18
CA LEU A 629 13.61 22.87 5.32
C LEU A 629 14.18 21.96 4.21
N SER A 630 15.29 22.39 3.62
CA SER A 630 16.07 21.58 2.67
C SER A 630 17.04 20.63 3.40
N PRO A 631 17.52 19.55 2.73
CA PRO A 631 18.44 18.60 3.35
C PRO A 631 19.72 19.23 3.92
N ILE A 632 20.23 20.30 3.30
CA ILE A 632 21.45 20.97 3.77
C ILE A 632 21.21 21.76 5.06
N GLU A 633 20.05 22.42 5.18
CA GLU A 633 19.71 23.21 6.37
C GLU A 633 19.52 22.34 7.62
N LEU A 634 19.28 21.03 7.45
CA LEU A 634 19.23 20.07 8.56
C LEU A 634 20.58 19.89 9.27
N VAL A 635 21.69 20.22 8.60
CA VAL A 635 23.05 20.01 9.12
C VAL A 635 23.84 21.31 9.31
N GLU A 636 23.44 22.42 8.69
CA GLU A 636 24.10 23.73 8.83
C GLU A 636 23.71 24.47 10.13
N ARG A 637 22.53 24.16 10.69
CA ARG A 637 22.02 24.82 11.91
C ARG A 637 22.38 23.97 13.14
N ARG A 638 23.58 24.16 13.66
CA ARG A 638 23.97 23.72 15.02
C ARG A 638 23.86 24.86 16.01
#